data_AF-A0A5C2HAG4-F1
#
_entry.id   AF-A0A5C2HAG4-F1
#
_cell.length_a   1.000
_cell.length_b   1.000
_cell.length_c   1.000
_cell.angle_alpha   90.00
_cell.angle_beta   90.00
_cell.angle_gamma   90.00
#
_symmetry.space_group_name_H-M   'P 1'
#
loop_
_entity.id
_entity.type
_entity.pdbx_description
1 polymer ?
#
loop_
_entity_poly.entity_id
_entity_poly.type
_entity_poly.pdbx_seq_one_letter_code
_entity_poly.pdbx_strand_id
1 'polypeptide(L)'
;MKLVILFFLLFNFSIATKLDSLSLAKIKKTVQKEEEIAKAYKNFLINEGSVPTVDSLITAGYLPKGFSKINPFGKEMKISLTLDNTIVNSLPDSIKIDAYDHYYNGKYREYTREPLSSTSDNVKIYLSKKEKIIFDRIAEIDNTNPVSQYSLEDGVLNWYDANGNYKYSFDGEKIIVDESVTILNSLKSFSTEFKNMTSGVRHAGQTILQEDNGVVEDYLVTDDSAVALNETKRNYGGTIIQFTRRAGGMIVNGDIYTWGNNQNRITSINSDNLTGDRSDTAPVINALVRAKVHVPSQTVDGLEYSRIINKGYFSSPMRPRFIDFHATVYSSTCGVTTKGELFCGGTTGKDKSFGTMFTHVDKEGNDDEMLYRSTFFNGSATAPKAKKVFSNNQIWHILSEEGDIYRWGYDFSGFAGSGSRWWNWNQVIQNPEIIPNTGAKFDDITYLLTIGYRKIGALSTTGDIYIWGVETQNSNNYDCTERWEYVSYNLCFPTAVTTSNSTMSEDLTFTSIKGGLEAFIAEDTNGNYYKIYHPKNKKIQVESLNEAIKTYSEYDEQADSTILSIDLSSKLSGSSLEINKGIVWVNGNNELKGDYFTSENKNDNLFKSAISKIKWKKIKVIQDDNGMCGIDVNNQMYCWGVMSFYRNDSSVYSTMGNTFMIPVFNSNLYDLDKDFLVAEGGNGYLTNMTSDEWETTNSDGYSGAFFMKYPTYIGGFNFEFEFK
;
A
#
# COMPACT_ATOMS: atom_id res chain seq x y z
N MET A 1 -25.84 -39.74 -63.59
CA MET A 1 -26.89 -38.80 -63.15
C MET A 1 -27.04 -38.64 -61.62
N LYS A 2 -26.50 -39.55 -60.77
CA LYS A 2 -26.52 -39.40 -59.29
C LYS A 2 -25.37 -38.57 -58.70
N LEU A 3 -24.28 -38.34 -59.44
CA LEU A 3 -23.14 -37.54 -58.95
C LEU A 3 -23.30 -36.02 -59.12
N VAL A 4 -24.12 -35.57 -60.07
CA VAL A 4 -24.30 -34.13 -60.38
C VAL A 4 -25.26 -33.45 -59.39
N ILE A 5 -26.17 -34.22 -58.79
CA ILE A 5 -27.11 -33.72 -57.76
C ILE A 5 -26.38 -33.53 -56.41
N LEU A 6 -25.33 -34.31 -56.13
CA LEU A 6 -24.54 -34.17 -54.90
C LEU A 6 -23.60 -32.95 -54.94
N PHE A 7 -23.13 -32.55 -56.12
CA PHE A 7 -22.29 -31.35 -56.28
C PHE A 7 -23.09 -30.04 -56.20
N PHE A 8 -24.37 -30.06 -56.59
CA PHE A 8 -25.30 -28.92 -56.40
C PHE A 8 -25.83 -28.79 -54.96
N LEU A 9 -25.77 -29.87 -54.16
CA LEU A 9 -26.08 -29.84 -52.72
C LEU A 9 -24.89 -29.39 -51.85
N LEU A 10 -23.65 -29.53 -52.34
CA LEU A 10 -22.44 -29.07 -51.63
C LEU A 10 -22.07 -27.60 -51.95
N PHE A 11 -22.60 -27.01 -53.02
CA PHE A 11 -22.35 -25.60 -53.36
C PHE A 11 -23.29 -24.60 -52.66
N ASN A 12 -24.19 -25.05 -51.77
CA ASN A 12 -25.03 -24.18 -50.96
C ASN A 12 -24.56 -24.01 -49.50
N PHE A 13 -23.40 -24.55 -49.12
CA PHE A 13 -22.90 -24.47 -47.73
C PHE A 13 -21.68 -23.57 -47.52
N SER A 14 -21.29 -22.78 -48.53
CA SER A 14 -20.21 -21.79 -48.38
C SER A 14 -20.62 -20.41 -48.89
N ILE A 15 -21.76 -19.91 -48.41
CA ILE A 15 -21.94 -18.46 -48.29
C ILE A 15 -21.75 -18.14 -46.81
N ALA A 16 -20.49 -18.00 -46.39
CA ALA A 16 -20.20 -17.15 -45.26
C ALA A 16 -20.51 -15.72 -45.74
N THR A 17 -21.71 -15.25 -45.45
CA THR A 17 -22.12 -13.86 -45.63
C THR A 17 -21.16 -13.01 -44.81
N LYS A 18 -20.13 -12.48 -45.48
CA LYS A 18 -19.18 -11.57 -44.86
C LYS A 18 -19.96 -10.30 -44.54
N LEU A 19 -20.23 -10.09 -43.26
CA LEU A 19 -20.93 -8.91 -42.75
C LEU A 19 -20.23 -7.66 -43.33
N ASP A 20 -20.96 -6.85 -44.09
CA ASP A 20 -20.37 -5.65 -44.68
C ASP A 20 -19.94 -4.66 -43.57
N SER A 21 -18.95 -3.82 -43.86
CA SER A 21 -18.37 -2.91 -42.86
C SER A 21 -19.38 -1.94 -42.25
N LEU A 22 -20.42 -1.55 -43.01
CA LEU A 22 -21.47 -0.65 -42.55
C LEU A 22 -22.43 -1.37 -41.58
N SER A 23 -22.83 -2.60 -41.90
CA SER A 23 -23.65 -3.44 -41.04
C SER A 23 -22.93 -3.75 -39.72
N LEU A 24 -21.62 -4.00 -39.75
CA LEU A 24 -20.81 -4.22 -38.55
C LEU A 24 -20.73 -2.96 -37.67
N ALA A 25 -20.53 -1.78 -38.29
CA ALA A 25 -20.52 -0.52 -37.57
C ALA A 25 -21.88 -0.22 -36.91
N LYS A 26 -22.98 -0.55 -37.58
CA LYS A 26 -24.34 -0.43 -37.03
C LYS A 26 -24.56 -1.37 -35.84
N ILE A 27 -24.07 -2.61 -35.89
CA ILE A 27 -24.13 -3.56 -34.77
C ILE A 27 -23.36 -3.02 -33.56
N LYS A 28 -22.10 -2.61 -33.75
CA LYS A 28 -21.27 -2.04 -32.68
C LYS A 28 -21.93 -0.83 -32.02
N LYS A 29 -22.49 0.06 -32.84
CA LYS A 29 -23.23 1.23 -32.35
C LYS A 29 -24.54 0.86 -31.64
N THR A 30 -25.16 -0.26 -31.99
CA THR A 30 -26.34 -0.76 -31.26
C THR A 30 -25.94 -1.23 -29.87
N VAL A 31 -24.89 -2.06 -29.76
CA VAL A 31 -24.34 -2.51 -28.47
C VAL A 31 -23.93 -1.31 -27.60
N GLN A 32 -23.21 -0.34 -28.17
CA GLN A 32 -22.84 0.88 -27.43
C GLN A 32 -24.05 1.60 -26.84
N LYS A 33 -25.16 1.72 -27.58
CA LYS A 33 -26.36 2.39 -27.08
C LYS A 33 -27.07 1.58 -25.99
N GLU A 34 -27.02 0.26 -26.05
CA GLU A 34 -27.53 -0.61 -24.97
C GLU A 34 -26.71 -0.42 -23.69
N GLU A 35 -25.39 -0.32 -23.82
CA GLU A 35 -24.47 -0.07 -22.71
C GLU A 35 -24.68 1.33 -22.09
N GLU A 36 -24.90 2.36 -22.93
CA GLU A 36 -25.24 3.71 -22.47
C GLU A 36 -26.59 3.72 -21.71
N ILE A 37 -27.61 3.03 -22.24
CA ILE A 37 -28.91 2.87 -21.55
C ILE A 37 -28.75 2.12 -20.24
N ALA A 38 -27.97 1.03 -20.21
CA ALA A 38 -27.76 0.22 -19.02
C ALA A 38 -26.99 0.98 -17.93
N LYS A 39 -25.95 1.73 -18.29
CA LYS A 39 -25.22 2.60 -17.35
C LYS A 39 -26.13 3.69 -16.79
N ALA A 40 -26.89 4.37 -17.65
CA ALA A 40 -27.86 5.38 -17.24
C ALA A 40 -28.96 4.81 -16.32
N TYR A 41 -29.48 3.62 -16.64
CA TYR A 41 -30.44 2.89 -15.83
C TYR A 41 -29.90 2.61 -14.43
N LYS A 42 -28.66 2.11 -14.33
CA LYS A 42 -28.01 1.80 -13.04
C LYS A 42 -27.86 3.05 -12.17
N ASN A 43 -27.39 4.15 -12.76
CA ASN A 43 -27.23 5.42 -12.04
C ASN A 43 -28.58 6.00 -11.60
N PHE A 44 -29.60 5.91 -12.45
CA PHE A 44 -30.95 6.36 -12.10
C PHE A 44 -31.54 5.52 -10.97
N LEU A 45 -31.42 4.20 -11.03
CA LEU A 45 -31.90 3.29 -10.00
C LEU A 45 -31.30 3.60 -8.61
N ILE A 46 -30.00 3.91 -8.55
CA ILE A 46 -29.28 4.21 -7.31
C ILE A 46 -29.69 5.57 -6.71
N ASN A 47 -30.01 6.55 -7.55
CA ASN A 47 -30.34 7.90 -7.08
C ASN A 47 -31.84 8.08 -6.81
N GLU A 48 -32.69 7.47 -7.64
CA GLU A 48 -34.12 7.75 -7.68
C GLU A 48 -34.96 6.58 -7.11
N GLY A 49 -34.34 5.43 -6.83
CA GLY A 49 -35.03 4.28 -6.20
C GLY A 49 -36.19 3.74 -7.01
N SER A 50 -36.19 3.95 -8.33
CA SER A 50 -37.30 3.60 -9.22
C SER A 50 -36.82 3.11 -10.58
N VAL A 51 -37.69 2.42 -11.31
CA VAL A 51 -37.38 1.87 -12.64
C VAL A 51 -37.63 2.94 -13.70
N PRO A 52 -36.61 3.40 -14.45
CA PRO A 52 -36.79 4.42 -15.47
C PRO A 52 -37.31 3.84 -16.80
N THR A 53 -37.80 4.74 -17.65
CA THR A 53 -37.95 4.51 -19.10
C THR A 53 -36.79 5.19 -19.85
N VAL A 54 -36.55 4.84 -21.11
CA VAL A 54 -35.52 5.53 -21.92
C VAL A 54 -35.83 7.03 -22.03
N ASP A 55 -37.10 7.40 -22.17
CA ASP A 55 -37.51 8.81 -22.26
C ASP A 55 -37.29 9.57 -20.94
N SER A 56 -37.49 8.92 -19.79
CA SER A 56 -37.19 9.55 -18.49
C SER A 56 -35.69 9.73 -18.28
N LEU A 57 -34.85 8.78 -18.71
CA LEU A 57 -33.39 8.93 -18.67
C LEU A 57 -32.87 10.08 -19.53
N ILE A 58 -33.48 10.30 -20.70
CA ILE A 58 -33.16 11.45 -21.56
C ILE A 58 -33.58 12.76 -20.87
N THR A 59 -34.81 12.82 -20.37
CA THR A 59 -35.39 14.03 -19.77
C THR A 59 -34.65 14.44 -18.49
N ALA A 60 -34.28 13.48 -17.67
CA ALA A 60 -33.52 13.69 -16.44
C ALA A 60 -32.01 13.89 -16.68
N GLY A 61 -31.54 13.86 -17.93
CA GLY A 61 -30.14 14.14 -18.27
C GLY A 61 -29.14 13.01 -17.98
N TYR A 62 -29.61 11.79 -17.73
CA TYR A 62 -28.75 10.61 -17.52
C TYR A 62 -28.16 10.05 -18.81
N LEU A 63 -28.76 10.38 -19.97
CA LEU A 63 -28.25 10.03 -21.30
C LEU A 63 -27.65 11.25 -22.00
N PRO A 64 -26.67 11.06 -22.92
CA PRO A 64 -26.04 12.16 -23.65
C PRO A 64 -27.05 13.05 -24.37
N LYS A 65 -26.76 14.36 -24.43
CA LYS A 65 -27.60 15.33 -25.14
C LYS A 65 -27.76 14.93 -26.61
N GLY A 66 -29.00 14.78 -27.07
CA GLY A 66 -29.32 14.32 -28.43
C GLY A 66 -29.35 12.80 -28.61
N PHE A 67 -29.30 12.02 -27.52
CA PHE A 67 -29.49 10.58 -27.57
C PHE A 67 -30.83 10.22 -28.23
N SER A 68 -30.80 9.33 -29.22
CA SER A 68 -31.99 8.82 -29.89
C SER A 68 -32.34 7.44 -29.37
N LYS A 69 -33.61 7.19 -29.03
CA LYS A 69 -34.08 5.83 -28.70
C LYS A 69 -34.20 4.90 -29.90
N ILE A 70 -34.01 5.41 -31.12
CA ILE A 70 -34.01 4.61 -32.34
C ILE A 70 -32.62 4.01 -32.56
N ASN A 71 -32.52 2.68 -32.65
CA ASN A 71 -31.28 1.99 -32.96
C ASN A 71 -30.85 2.25 -34.42
N PRO A 72 -29.59 1.97 -34.79
CA PRO A 72 -29.09 2.12 -36.16
C PRO A 72 -29.85 1.34 -37.27
N PHE A 73 -30.80 0.48 -36.89
CA PHE A 73 -31.68 -0.27 -37.79
C PHE A 73 -33.12 0.27 -37.83
N GLY A 74 -33.38 1.44 -37.24
CA GLY A 74 -34.68 2.09 -37.29
C GLY A 74 -35.71 1.52 -36.31
N LYS A 75 -35.28 0.71 -35.34
CA LYS A 75 -36.17 0.14 -34.29
C LYS A 75 -36.00 0.89 -32.98
N GLU A 76 -37.10 1.10 -32.27
CA GLU A 76 -37.10 1.76 -30.96
C GLU A 76 -36.61 0.80 -29.88
N MET A 77 -35.68 1.25 -29.03
CA MET A 77 -35.22 0.55 -27.84
C MET A 77 -36.04 0.99 -26.63
N LYS A 78 -36.46 0.03 -25.80
CA LYS A 78 -37.27 0.29 -24.59
C LYS A 78 -36.70 -0.45 -23.40
N ILE A 79 -36.95 0.07 -22.21
CA ILE A 79 -36.77 -0.69 -20.97
C ILE A 79 -38.11 -1.35 -20.67
N SER A 80 -38.11 -2.68 -20.47
CA SER A 80 -39.31 -3.43 -20.11
C SER A 80 -39.68 -3.15 -18.66
N LEU A 81 -40.96 -2.84 -18.43
CA LEU A 81 -41.53 -2.70 -17.08
C LEU A 81 -42.04 -4.05 -16.53
N THR A 82 -42.07 -5.09 -17.36
CA THR A 82 -42.62 -6.42 -17.01
C THR A 82 -41.59 -7.55 -17.07
N LEU A 83 -40.44 -7.31 -17.70
CA LEU A 83 -39.30 -8.23 -17.74
C LEU A 83 -38.17 -7.60 -16.94
N ASP A 84 -37.79 -8.24 -15.83
CA ASP A 84 -36.81 -7.75 -14.86
C ASP A 84 -35.61 -7.10 -15.55
N ASN A 85 -35.44 -5.78 -15.35
CA ASN A 85 -34.26 -5.00 -15.73
C ASN A 85 -33.76 -5.31 -17.17
N THR A 86 -34.68 -5.37 -18.13
CA THR A 86 -34.40 -5.81 -19.51
C THR A 86 -34.60 -4.68 -20.52
N ILE A 87 -33.63 -4.50 -21.41
CA ILE A 87 -33.76 -3.68 -22.61
C ILE A 87 -34.39 -4.53 -23.71
N VAL A 88 -35.55 -4.09 -24.20
CA VAL A 88 -36.21 -4.63 -25.38
C VAL A 88 -35.65 -3.91 -26.60
N ASN A 89 -34.94 -4.68 -27.44
CA ASN A 89 -34.42 -4.22 -28.72
C ASN A 89 -34.92 -5.15 -29.85
N SER A 90 -34.69 -4.77 -31.09
CA SER A 90 -35.01 -5.61 -32.25
C SER A 90 -34.01 -5.38 -33.38
N LEU A 91 -33.45 -6.48 -33.88
CA LEU A 91 -32.61 -6.54 -35.08
C LEU A 91 -33.39 -7.14 -36.26
N PRO A 92 -33.13 -6.70 -37.51
CA PRO A 92 -33.68 -7.35 -38.70
C PRO A 92 -33.24 -8.81 -38.81
N ASP A 93 -34.16 -9.71 -39.20
CA ASP A 93 -33.87 -11.16 -39.29
C ASP A 93 -32.71 -11.49 -40.25
N SER A 94 -32.50 -10.68 -41.28
CA SER A 94 -31.40 -10.81 -42.24
C SER A 94 -30.01 -10.58 -41.63
N ILE A 95 -29.91 -10.04 -40.41
CA ILE A 95 -28.64 -9.69 -39.74
C ILE A 95 -28.33 -10.65 -38.58
N LYS A 96 -29.32 -11.37 -38.04
CA LYS A 96 -29.19 -12.19 -36.83
C LYS A 96 -28.20 -13.35 -36.96
N ILE A 97 -28.12 -13.98 -38.13
CA ILE A 97 -27.21 -15.11 -38.39
C ILE A 97 -25.76 -14.64 -38.43
N ASP A 98 -25.49 -13.47 -39.02
CA ASP A 98 -24.14 -12.96 -39.22
C ASP A 98 -23.63 -12.16 -38.02
N ALA A 99 -24.51 -11.59 -37.19
CA ALA A 99 -24.15 -10.76 -36.03
C ALA A 99 -23.66 -11.54 -34.80
N TYR A 100 -23.59 -12.88 -34.87
CA TYR A 100 -23.30 -13.75 -33.73
C TYR A 100 -22.00 -13.38 -33.00
N ASP A 101 -20.93 -13.13 -33.74
CA ASP A 101 -19.60 -12.84 -33.18
C ASP A 101 -19.50 -11.49 -32.44
N HIS A 102 -20.45 -10.58 -32.65
CA HIS A 102 -20.38 -9.20 -32.15
C HIS A 102 -21.56 -8.78 -31.26
N TYR A 103 -22.79 -9.17 -31.57
CA TYR A 103 -23.97 -8.74 -30.81
C TYR A 103 -24.34 -9.73 -29.69
N TYR A 104 -24.16 -11.04 -29.95
CA TYR A 104 -24.45 -12.13 -29.02
C TYR A 104 -23.19 -12.63 -28.28
N ASN A 105 -22.11 -11.84 -28.32
CA ASN A 105 -20.86 -12.12 -27.64
C ASN A 105 -20.67 -11.15 -26.46
N GLY A 106 -20.49 -11.70 -25.26
CA GLY A 106 -20.27 -10.92 -24.04
C GLY A 106 -18.98 -10.09 -24.03
N LYS A 107 -18.02 -10.34 -24.92
CA LYS A 107 -16.75 -9.59 -25.01
C LYS A 107 -16.93 -8.06 -25.17
N TYR A 108 -18.04 -7.62 -25.76
CA TYR A 108 -18.29 -6.21 -26.07
C TYR A 108 -19.32 -5.55 -25.13
N ARG A 109 -19.64 -6.20 -23.99
CA ARG A 109 -20.67 -5.76 -23.05
C ARG A 109 -20.08 -5.70 -21.64
N GLU A 110 -20.31 -4.59 -20.95
CA GLU A 110 -19.82 -4.33 -19.58
C GLU A 110 -20.99 -4.27 -18.59
N TYR A 111 -22.06 -3.56 -18.96
CA TYR A 111 -23.25 -3.31 -18.14
C TYR A 111 -24.45 -4.15 -18.54
N THR A 112 -24.38 -4.91 -19.64
CA THR A 112 -25.43 -5.81 -20.09
C THR A 112 -24.94 -7.24 -20.28
N ARG A 113 -25.87 -8.20 -20.27
CA ARG A 113 -25.63 -9.58 -20.68
C ARG A 113 -26.00 -9.78 -22.13
N GLU A 114 -25.31 -10.68 -22.81
CA GLU A 114 -25.68 -11.12 -24.14
C GLU A 114 -27.13 -11.63 -24.18
N PRO A 115 -27.86 -11.43 -25.30
CA PRO A 115 -29.19 -11.99 -25.44
C PRO A 115 -29.18 -13.51 -25.32
N LEU A 116 -30.24 -14.07 -24.71
CA LEU A 116 -30.33 -15.49 -24.35
C LEU A 116 -30.35 -16.45 -25.56
N SER A 117 -30.70 -15.96 -26.75
CA SER A 117 -30.73 -16.75 -27.97
C SER A 117 -30.66 -15.86 -29.21
N SER A 118 -30.28 -16.42 -30.35
CA SER A 118 -30.35 -15.75 -31.67
C SER A 118 -31.78 -15.44 -32.13
N THR A 119 -32.80 -15.87 -31.37
CA THR A 119 -34.22 -15.59 -31.61
C THR A 119 -34.78 -14.50 -30.70
N SER A 120 -34.03 -14.06 -29.68
CA SER A 120 -34.39 -12.99 -28.76
C SER A 120 -33.36 -11.87 -28.84
N ASP A 121 -33.83 -10.64 -29.05
CA ASP A 121 -32.97 -9.46 -29.07
C ASP A 121 -32.99 -8.72 -27.71
N ASN A 122 -33.63 -9.31 -26.69
CA ASN A 122 -33.74 -8.74 -25.36
C ASN A 122 -32.42 -8.89 -24.60
N VAL A 123 -31.99 -7.78 -24.00
CA VAL A 123 -30.69 -7.64 -23.34
C VAL A 123 -30.93 -7.36 -21.86
N LYS A 124 -30.42 -8.23 -20.98
CA LYS A 124 -30.59 -8.05 -19.53
C LYS A 124 -29.52 -7.12 -18.99
N ILE A 125 -29.91 -6.12 -18.20
CA ILE A 125 -28.97 -5.21 -17.53
C ILE A 125 -28.30 -5.95 -16.37
N TYR A 126 -26.97 -5.87 -16.27
CA TYR A 126 -26.21 -6.49 -15.20
C TYR A 126 -26.19 -5.58 -13.96
N LEU A 127 -26.98 -5.97 -12.94
CA LEU A 127 -27.02 -5.28 -11.65
C LEU A 127 -25.98 -5.84 -10.68
N SER A 128 -25.25 -4.95 -10.01
CA SER A 128 -24.41 -5.29 -8.86
C SER A 128 -25.27 -5.79 -7.69
N LYS A 129 -24.66 -6.34 -6.65
CA LYS A 129 -25.40 -6.83 -5.46
C LYS A 129 -26.21 -5.71 -4.81
N LYS A 130 -25.61 -4.53 -4.65
CA LYS A 130 -26.25 -3.32 -4.13
C LYS A 130 -27.45 -2.91 -4.99
N GLU A 131 -27.22 -2.76 -6.30
CA GLU A 131 -28.26 -2.37 -7.26
C GLU A 131 -29.42 -3.36 -7.28
N LYS A 132 -29.12 -4.67 -7.18
CA LYS A 132 -30.13 -5.71 -7.15
C LYS A 132 -30.99 -5.62 -5.89
N ILE A 133 -30.39 -5.40 -4.72
CA ILE A 133 -31.13 -5.24 -3.47
C ILE A 133 -32.05 -4.01 -3.53
N ILE A 134 -31.58 -2.88 -4.06
CA ILE A 134 -32.42 -1.69 -4.28
C ILE A 134 -33.57 -2.03 -5.24
N PHE A 135 -33.27 -2.68 -6.37
CA PHE A 135 -34.27 -3.10 -7.35
C PHE A 135 -35.35 -4.00 -6.77
N ASP A 136 -34.95 -5.03 -6.00
CA ASP A 136 -35.86 -5.99 -5.37
C ASP A 136 -36.74 -5.31 -4.28
N ARG A 137 -36.39 -4.10 -3.83
CA ARG A 137 -37.03 -3.36 -2.75
C ARG A 137 -37.68 -2.05 -3.17
N ILE A 138 -37.77 -1.73 -4.46
CA ILE A 138 -38.38 -0.47 -4.97
C ILE A 138 -39.77 -0.21 -4.36
N ALA A 139 -40.60 -1.24 -4.20
CA ALA A 139 -41.94 -1.12 -3.62
C ALA A 139 -41.95 -0.79 -2.12
N GLU A 140 -40.81 -0.94 -1.44
CA GLU A 140 -40.62 -0.65 -0.03
C GLU A 140 -39.90 0.69 0.18
N ILE A 141 -39.58 1.46 -0.87
CA ILE A 141 -38.91 2.76 -0.80
C ILE A 141 -39.94 3.90 -0.79
N ASP A 142 -39.90 4.75 0.23
CA ASP A 142 -40.61 6.03 0.34
C ASP A 142 -39.64 7.10 0.86
N ASN A 143 -39.19 7.98 -0.03
CA ASN A 143 -38.25 9.06 0.29
C ASN A 143 -38.92 10.27 0.98
N THR A 144 -40.25 10.25 1.16
CA THR A 144 -41.01 11.39 1.68
C THR A 144 -41.49 11.16 3.11
N ASN A 145 -41.94 9.95 3.44
CA ASN A 145 -42.39 9.61 4.78
C ASN A 145 -42.20 8.11 5.06
N PRO A 146 -40.94 7.65 5.22
CA PRO A 146 -40.64 6.23 5.39
C PRO A 146 -41.16 5.74 6.75
N VAL A 147 -42.25 4.96 6.76
CA VAL A 147 -42.79 4.30 7.96
C VAL A 147 -42.85 2.80 7.70
N SER A 148 -42.07 2.01 8.45
CA SER A 148 -41.84 0.58 8.14
C SER A 148 -41.36 0.36 6.70
N GLN A 149 -40.55 1.28 6.20
CA GLN A 149 -40.11 1.39 4.81
C GLN A 149 -38.67 1.90 4.74
N TYR A 150 -38.08 1.77 3.56
CA TYR A 150 -36.79 2.35 3.23
C TYR A 150 -36.94 3.80 2.72
N SER A 151 -35.95 4.64 3.00
CA SER A 151 -35.62 5.82 2.19
C SER A 151 -34.31 5.52 1.44
N LEU A 152 -34.14 6.08 0.26
CA LEU A 152 -32.92 5.97 -0.54
C LEU A 152 -32.29 7.35 -0.70
N GLU A 153 -31.09 7.52 -0.17
CA GLU A 153 -30.33 8.77 -0.21
C GLU A 153 -28.90 8.49 -0.70
N ASP A 154 -28.50 9.10 -1.83
CA ASP A 154 -27.17 8.91 -2.43
C ASP A 154 -26.74 7.44 -2.59
N GLY A 155 -27.71 6.57 -2.90
CA GLY A 155 -27.50 5.13 -3.04
C GLY A 155 -27.40 4.37 -1.73
N VAL A 156 -27.73 4.95 -0.59
CA VAL A 156 -27.79 4.29 0.72
C VAL A 156 -29.24 4.04 1.10
N LEU A 157 -29.57 2.78 1.40
CA LEU A 157 -30.90 2.39 1.87
C LEU A 157 -31.01 2.57 3.37
N ASN A 158 -31.79 3.55 3.81
CA ASN A 158 -32.06 3.86 5.21
C ASN A 158 -33.41 3.25 5.61
N TRP A 159 -33.45 2.39 6.62
CA TRP A 159 -34.69 1.77 7.10
C TRP A 159 -35.26 2.53 8.30
N TYR A 160 -36.58 2.68 8.31
CA TYR A 160 -37.34 3.36 9.36
C TYR A 160 -38.40 2.44 9.96
N ASP A 161 -38.61 2.56 11.28
CA ASP A 161 -39.60 1.77 12.01
C ASP A 161 -41.05 2.25 11.79
N ALA A 162 -42.01 1.60 12.46
CA ALA A 162 -43.43 1.92 12.39
C ALA A 162 -43.81 3.32 12.94
N ASN A 163 -42.89 4.00 13.61
CA ASN A 163 -43.06 5.37 14.09
C ASN A 163 -42.29 6.37 13.23
N GLY A 164 -41.62 5.93 12.16
CA GLY A 164 -40.79 6.78 11.30
C GLY A 164 -39.42 7.12 11.89
N ASN A 165 -38.93 6.36 12.89
CA ASN A 165 -37.59 6.56 13.41
C ASN A 165 -36.58 5.73 12.60
N TYR A 166 -35.45 6.35 12.30
CA TYR A 166 -34.31 5.68 11.66
C TYR A 166 -33.81 4.50 12.50
N LYS A 167 -33.39 3.42 11.83
CA LYS A 167 -32.87 2.21 12.48
C LYS A 167 -31.55 1.72 11.92
N TYR A 168 -31.37 1.75 10.60
CA TYR A 168 -30.09 1.40 9.99
C TYR A 168 -29.98 1.90 8.55
N SER A 169 -28.75 1.98 8.05
CA SER A 169 -28.37 2.24 6.67
C SER A 169 -27.70 1.01 6.05
N PHE A 170 -27.92 0.77 4.76
CA PHE A 170 -27.24 -0.25 3.97
C PHE A 170 -26.64 0.38 2.70
N ASP A 171 -25.32 0.26 2.54
CA ASP A 171 -24.58 0.88 1.44
C ASP A 171 -24.20 -0.09 0.30
N GLY A 172 -24.58 -1.38 0.41
CA GLY A 172 -24.18 -2.44 -0.50
C GLY A 172 -23.27 -3.50 0.15
N GLU A 173 -22.44 -3.10 1.11
CA GLU A 173 -21.42 -3.92 1.74
C GLU A 173 -21.54 -3.96 3.27
N LYS A 174 -22.04 -2.88 3.88
CA LYS A 174 -22.13 -2.70 5.32
C LYS A 174 -23.56 -2.38 5.74
N ILE A 175 -23.88 -2.71 6.99
CA ILE A 175 -25.08 -2.23 7.66
C ILE A 175 -24.62 -1.32 8.80
N ILE A 176 -25.03 -0.06 8.78
CA ILE A 176 -24.75 0.89 9.87
C ILE A 176 -26.04 1.00 10.69
N VAL A 177 -25.98 0.70 11.97
CA VAL A 177 -27.13 0.50 12.84
C VAL A 177 -27.18 1.64 13.86
N ASP A 178 -28.37 2.16 14.07
CA ASP A 178 -28.65 3.19 15.06
C ASP A 178 -28.47 2.65 16.49
N GLU A 179 -28.05 3.51 17.42
CA GLU A 179 -27.85 3.17 18.83
C GLU A 179 -29.11 2.60 19.49
N SER A 180 -30.30 2.98 18.99
CA SER A 180 -31.58 2.50 19.54
C SER A 180 -31.89 1.03 19.24
N VAL A 181 -31.10 0.35 18.41
CA VAL A 181 -31.37 -1.01 17.94
C VAL A 181 -30.57 -2.03 18.72
N THR A 182 -31.25 -2.98 19.36
CA THR A 182 -30.55 -4.10 20.01
C THR A 182 -30.09 -5.13 18.96
N ILE A 183 -28.81 -5.15 18.59
CA ILE A 183 -28.28 -6.11 17.61
C ILE A 183 -28.26 -7.53 18.17
N LEU A 184 -27.69 -7.71 19.37
CA LEU A 184 -27.51 -9.03 20.00
C LEU A 184 -28.43 -9.22 21.20
N ASN A 185 -28.95 -10.44 21.36
CA ASN A 185 -29.63 -10.85 22.58
C ASN A 185 -28.64 -11.29 23.68
N SER A 186 -29.17 -11.63 24.86
CA SER A 186 -28.38 -12.08 26.02
C SER A 186 -27.51 -13.33 25.77
N LEU A 187 -27.78 -14.08 24.70
CA LEU A 187 -27.02 -15.26 24.29
C LEU A 187 -25.97 -14.94 23.20
N LYS A 188 -25.70 -13.65 22.92
CA LYS A 188 -24.78 -13.18 21.88
C LYS A 188 -25.14 -13.65 20.46
N SER A 189 -26.43 -13.87 20.21
CA SER A 189 -26.98 -14.13 18.87
C SER A 189 -27.84 -12.96 18.44
N PHE A 190 -28.06 -12.76 17.13
CA PHE A 190 -28.89 -11.64 16.67
C PHE A 190 -30.27 -11.66 17.32
N SER A 191 -30.72 -10.49 17.79
CA SER A 191 -32.08 -10.31 18.30
C SER A 191 -33.11 -10.63 17.21
N THR A 192 -34.29 -11.11 17.60
CA THR A 192 -35.37 -11.41 16.63
C THR A 192 -35.79 -10.17 15.86
N GLU A 193 -35.83 -9.02 16.53
CA GLU A 193 -36.14 -7.73 15.93
C GLU A 193 -35.13 -7.36 14.84
N PHE A 194 -33.83 -7.40 15.18
CA PHE A 194 -32.77 -7.12 14.22
C PHE A 194 -32.77 -8.09 13.03
N LYS A 195 -32.99 -9.39 13.28
CA LYS A 195 -33.09 -10.41 12.22
C LYS A 195 -34.23 -10.12 11.25
N ASN A 196 -35.41 -9.80 11.78
CA ASN A 196 -36.60 -9.56 10.95
C ASN A 196 -36.40 -8.31 10.10
N MET A 197 -35.96 -7.23 10.73
CA MET A 197 -35.72 -5.94 10.10
C MET A 197 -34.64 -6.00 9.00
N THR A 198 -33.54 -6.72 9.23
CA THR A 198 -32.42 -6.79 8.27
C THR A 198 -32.47 -7.98 7.30
N SER A 199 -33.50 -8.84 7.38
CA SER A 199 -33.60 -10.08 6.61
C SER A 199 -33.45 -9.92 5.09
N GLY A 200 -33.83 -8.74 4.57
CA GLY A 200 -33.77 -8.42 3.14
C GLY A 200 -32.41 -7.96 2.61
N VAL A 201 -31.51 -7.53 3.50
CA VAL A 201 -30.21 -6.92 3.13
C VAL A 201 -29.01 -7.67 3.74
N ARG A 202 -29.25 -8.38 4.85
CA ARG A 202 -28.24 -9.11 5.61
C ARG A 202 -27.79 -10.37 4.88
N HIS A 203 -26.49 -10.59 4.84
CA HIS A 203 -25.90 -11.81 4.28
C HIS A 203 -24.61 -12.20 5.00
N ALA A 204 -24.20 -13.46 4.88
CA ALA A 204 -22.96 -13.95 5.48
C ALA A 204 -21.72 -13.24 4.93
N GLY A 205 -20.77 -12.94 5.81
CA GLY A 205 -19.54 -12.20 5.50
C GLY A 205 -19.69 -10.68 5.51
N GLN A 206 -20.89 -10.16 5.76
CA GLN A 206 -21.16 -8.73 5.84
C GLN A 206 -20.71 -8.14 7.18
N THR A 207 -20.28 -6.88 7.16
CA THR A 207 -19.96 -6.11 8.38
C THR A 207 -21.18 -5.32 8.82
N ILE A 208 -21.47 -5.35 10.12
CA ILE A 208 -22.46 -4.49 10.77
C ILE A 208 -21.69 -3.55 11.71
N LEU A 209 -21.99 -2.26 11.65
CA LEU A 209 -21.43 -1.20 12.49
C LEU A 209 -22.55 -0.63 13.34
N GLN A 210 -22.35 -0.41 14.63
CA GLN A 210 -23.31 0.29 15.48
C GLN A 210 -22.60 1.39 16.26
N GLU A 211 -23.12 2.61 16.21
CA GLU A 211 -22.64 3.66 17.12
C GLU A 211 -23.36 3.51 18.46
N ASP A 212 -22.60 3.49 19.56
CA ASP A 212 -23.11 3.56 20.93
C ASP A 212 -22.19 4.49 21.72
N ASN A 213 -22.73 5.62 22.19
CA ASN A 213 -22.01 6.58 23.05
C ASN A 213 -20.63 7.04 22.50
N GLY A 214 -20.51 7.23 21.18
CA GLY A 214 -19.27 7.67 20.53
C GLY A 214 -18.23 6.55 20.31
N VAL A 215 -18.63 5.29 20.49
CA VAL A 215 -17.86 4.09 20.13
C VAL A 215 -18.59 3.37 19.00
N VAL A 216 -17.87 2.90 17.98
CA VAL A 216 -18.44 2.06 16.93
C VAL A 216 -18.15 0.60 17.23
N GLU A 217 -19.20 -0.19 17.39
CA GLU A 217 -19.16 -1.63 17.56
C GLU A 217 -19.24 -2.35 16.21
N ASP A 218 -18.27 -3.22 15.93
CA ASP A 218 -18.20 -3.98 14.68
C ASP A 218 -18.59 -5.46 14.88
N TYR A 219 -19.45 -5.95 13.99
CA TYR A 219 -19.89 -7.33 13.98
C TYR A 219 -19.69 -7.95 12.59
N LEU A 220 -19.15 -9.17 12.53
CA LEU A 220 -19.13 -9.97 11.31
C LEU A 220 -20.31 -10.94 11.30
N VAL A 221 -21.14 -10.88 10.25
CA VAL A 221 -22.28 -11.79 10.06
C VAL A 221 -21.79 -13.18 9.67
N THR A 222 -22.11 -14.19 10.48
CA THR A 222 -21.93 -15.62 10.17
C THR A 222 -23.32 -16.25 10.10
N ASP A 223 -23.86 -16.51 8.92
CA ASP A 223 -25.21 -17.09 8.69
C ASP A 223 -26.31 -16.59 9.67
N ASP A 224 -26.47 -17.23 10.84
CA ASP A 224 -27.47 -16.93 11.87
C ASP A 224 -26.98 -16.24 13.16
N SER A 225 -25.68 -16.01 13.28
CA SER A 225 -25.02 -15.35 14.42
C SER A 225 -24.13 -14.18 13.98
N ALA A 226 -23.73 -13.35 14.93
CA ALA A 226 -22.69 -12.35 14.73
C ALA A 226 -21.50 -12.71 15.62
N VAL A 227 -20.30 -12.59 15.07
CA VAL A 227 -19.10 -12.55 15.90
C VAL A 227 -18.88 -11.09 16.24
N ALA A 228 -19.18 -10.72 17.49
CA ALA A 228 -18.77 -9.44 18.05
C ALA A 228 -17.24 -9.36 17.97
N LEU A 229 -16.72 -8.40 17.21
CA LEU A 229 -15.28 -8.24 17.08
C LEU A 229 -14.65 -7.65 18.36
N ASN A 230 -15.49 -7.31 19.36
CA ASN A 230 -15.25 -6.63 20.64
C ASN A 230 -13.91 -5.92 20.79
N GLU A 231 -14.03 -4.60 20.80
CA GLU A 231 -13.34 -3.67 21.71
C GLU A 231 -11.92 -4.06 22.10
N THR A 232 -11.04 -3.84 21.16
CA THR A 232 -10.02 -2.82 21.40
C THR A 232 -10.12 -1.88 20.22
N LYS A 233 -9.63 -0.65 20.33
CA LYS A 233 -9.01 -0.02 19.16
C LYS A 233 -8.02 -1.04 18.61
N ARG A 234 -8.44 -1.95 17.72
CA ARG A 234 -7.51 -2.60 16.82
C ARG A 234 -7.22 -1.48 15.85
N ASN A 235 -6.22 -0.70 16.23
CA ASN A 235 -5.38 0.00 15.29
C ASN A 235 -4.95 -1.10 14.31
N TYR A 236 -5.76 -1.39 13.28
CA TYR A 236 -5.21 -1.88 12.03
C TYR A 236 -4.30 -0.71 11.69
N GLY A 237 -3.03 -0.81 12.09
CA GLY A 237 -2.09 0.31 12.01
C GLY A 237 -2.27 0.93 10.64
N GLY A 238 -2.24 2.26 10.57
CA GLY A 238 -2.37 2.98 9.30
C GLY A 238 -1.51 2.31 8.23
N THR A 239 -1.88 2.42 6.96
CA THR A 239 -1.19 1.69 5.90
C THR A 239 0.28 2.11 5.88
N ILE A 240 1.19 1.31 6.42
CA ILE A 240 2.60 1.73 6.48
C ILE A 240 3.22 1.40 5.15
N ILE A 241 3.93 2.34 4.55
CA ILE A 241 4.83 2.06 3.44
C ILE A 241 6.25 2.36 3.91
N GLN A 242 7.13 1.39 3.74
CA GLN A 242 8.53 1.53 4.09
C GLN A 242 9.36 1.45 2.82
N PHE A 243 10.17 2.48 2.62
CA PHE A 243 11.24 2.46 1.64
C PHE A 243 12.56 2.31 2.38
N THR A 244 13.19 1.16 2.23
CA THR A 244 14.62 1.06 2.54
C THR A 244 15.39 1.36 1.26
N ARG A 245 16.63 1.86 1.38
CA ARG A 245 17.49 2.10 0.21
C ARG A 245 17.65 0.87 -0.70
N ARG A 246 17.31 -0.33 -0.21
CA ARG A 246 17.58 -1.61 -0.87
C ARG A 246 16.38 -2.55 -0.96
N ALA A 247 15.17 -2.10 -0.65
CA ALA A 247 13.95 -2.87 -0.73
C ALA A 247 12.79 -2.00 -0.24
N GLY A 248 11.57 -2.51 -0.34
CA GLY A 248 10.50 -1.95 0.46
C GLY A 248 9.50 -2.98 0.89
N GLY A 249 8.55 -2.49 1.67
CA GLY A 249 7.36 -3.22 1.99
C GLY A 249 6.21 -2.28 2.30
N MET A 250 5.07 -2.87 2.58
CA MET A 250 3.95 -2.14 3.16
C MET A 250 3.11 -3.03 4.06
N ILE A 251 2.36 -2.40 4.96
CA ILE A 251 1.25 -3.03 5.67
C ILE A 251 -0.04 -2.55 5.05
N VAL A 252 -0.87 -3.47 4.54
CA VAL A 252 -2.24 -3.17 4.09
C VAL A 252 -3.18 -4.08 4.86
N ASN A 253 -4.17 -3.49 5.54
CA ASN A 253 -5.12 -4.22 6.38
C ASN A 253 -4.43 -5.14 7.41
N GLY A 254 -3.31 -4.69 7.98
CA GLY A 254 -2.53 -5.48 8.94
C GLY A 254 -1.78 -6.67 8.34
N ASP A 255 -1.66 -6.79 7.02
CA ASP A 255 -0.85 -7.80 6.33
C ASP A 255 0.40 -7.15 5.75
N ILE A 256 1.56 -7.78 5.93
CA ILE A 256 2.85 -7.30 5.39
C ILE A 256 3.01 -7.80 3.96
N TYR A 257 3.38 -6.90 3.05
CA TYR A 257 3.80 -7.18 1.68
C TYR A 257 5.22 -6.65 1.50
N THR A 258 6.11 -7.42 0.91
CA THR A 258 7.51 -7.04 0.65
C THR A 258 7.90 -7.30 -0.78
N TRP A 259 8.94 -6.61 -1.24
CA TRP A 259 9.57 -6.78 -2.54
C TRP A 259 11.07 -6.49 -2.44
N GLY A 260 11.82 -6.85 -3.48
CA GLY A 260 13.24 -6.58 -3.63
C GLY A 260 14.08 -7.85 -3.80
N ASN A 261 15.39 -7.69 -3.63
CA ASN A 261 16.35 -8.79 -3.79
C ASN A 261 16.13 -9.89 -2.74
N ASN A 262 15.79 -11.09 -3.19
CA ASN A 262 15.34 -12.18 -2.33
C ASN A 262 16.46 -13.11 -1.83
N GLN A 263 17.73 -12.68 -1.92
CA GLN A 263 18.88 -13.48 -1.47
C GLN A 263 18.76 -13.92 -0.01
N ASN A 264 18.22 -13.06 0.84
CA ASN A 264 18.01 -13.30 2.27
C ASN A 264 16.55 -13.60 2.65
N ARG A 265 15.72 -13.94 1.66
CA ARG A 265 14.29 -14.24 1.85
C ARG A 265 13.49 -13.06 2.45
N ILE A 266 13.78 -11.84 1.99
CA ILE A 266 12.97 -10.66 2.33
C ILE A 266 11.49 -10.87 1.94
N THR A 267 11.24 -11.67 0.90
CA THR A 267 9.91 -12.14 0.52
C THR A 267 9.70 -13.59 0.96
N SER A 268 8.44 -13.96 1.14
CA SER A 268 8.04 -15.35 1.41
C SER A 268 8.02 -16.24 0.16
N ILE A 269 9.00 -16.07 -0.72
CA ILE A 269 9.27 -16.98 -1.84
C ILE A 269 10.53 -17.76 -1.50
N ASN A 270 10.38 -19.06 -1.26
CA ASN A 270 11.50 -19.95 -0.96
C ASN A 270 12.02 -20.63 -2.24
N SER A 271 12.49 -19.82 -3.19
CA SER A 271 13.11 -20.30 -4.43
C SER A 271 14.30 -19.42 -4.81
N ASP A 272 15.44 -20.06 -5.06
CA ASP A 272 16.65 -19.41 -5.57
C ASP A 272 16.69 -19.32 -7.11
N ASN A 273 15.84 -20.09 -7.81
CA ASN A 273 15.90 -20.23 -9.28
C ASN A 273 14.55 -19.88 -9.91
N LEU A 274 14.23 -18.58 -9.98
CA LEU A 274 12.98 -18.11 -10.59
C LEU A 274 13.12 -17.74 -12.08
N THR A 275 14.33 -17.41 -12.54
CA THR A 275 14.58 -16.99 -13.94
C THR A 275 15.02 -18.14 -14.86
N GLY A 276 15.22 -19.34 -14.33
CA GLY A 276 15.59 -20.53 -15.09
C GLY A 276 17.09 -20.70 -15.35
N ASP A 277 17.88 -19.62 -15.25
CA ASP A 277 19.33 -19.67 -15.35
C ASP A 277 20.00 -19.92 -13.98
N ARG A 278 20.94 -20.86 -13.95
CA ARG A 278 21.80 -21.10 -12.78
C ARG A 278 22.97 -20.12 -12.83
N SER A 279 22.83 -18.98 -12.16
CA SER A 279 23.96 -18.14 -11.81
C SER A 279 23.90 -17.72 -10.35
N ASP A 280 25.04 -17.25 -9.83
CA ASP A 280 25.22 -16.70 -8.48
C ASP A 280 24.43 -15.39 -8.23
N THR A 281 23.27 -15.25 -8.87
CA THR A 281 22.42 -14.07 -8.96
C THR A 281 21.14 -14.34 -8.18
N ALA A 282 20.86 -13.52 -7.18
CA ALA A 282 19.62 -13.67 -6.42
C ALA A 282 18.44 -13.10 -7.21
N PRO A 283 17.27 -13.76 -7.19
CA PRO A 283 16.09 -13.21 -7.85
C PRO A 283 15.66 -11.91 -7.18
N VAL A 284 15.41 -10.89 -8.00
CA VAL A 284 14.83 -9.63 -7.56
C VAL A 284 13.33 -9.70 -7.82
N ILE A 285 12.56 -9.73 -6.74
CA ILE A 285 11.11 -9.75 -6.80
C ILE A 285 10.62 -8.31 -6.91
N ASN A 286 10.07 -7.94 -8.05
CA ASN A 286 9.57 -6.60 -8.31
C ASN A 286 8.05 -6.47 -8.08
N ALA A 287 7.37 -7.55 -7.69
CA ALA A 287 5.94 -7.53 -7.33
C ALA A 287 5.74 -7.58 -5.81
N LEU A 288 4.55 -7.17 -5.37
CA LEU A 288 4.16 -7.27 -3.97
C LEU A 288 3.94 -8.72 -3.58
N VAL A 289 4.76 -9.23 -2.67
CA VAL A 289 4.60 -10.56 -2.11
C VAL A 289 4.18 -10.45 -0.66
N ARG A 290 3.04 -11.02 -0.34
CA ARG A 290 2.58 -11.09 1.04
C ARG A 290 3.48 -12.01 1.87
N ALA A 291 3.87 -11.55 3.05
CA ALA A 291 4.59 -12.36 4.02
C ALA A 291 3.70 -13.52 4.53
N LYS A 292 4.25 -14.74 4.53
CA LYS A 292 3.66 -15.93 5.14
C LYS A 292 4.00 -15.93 6.62
N VAL A 293 3.04 -16.24 7.49
CA VAL A 293 3.25 -16.28 8.94
C VAL A 293 3.05 -17.69 9.44
N HIS A 294 4.00 -18.17 10.25
CA HIS A 294 3.87 -19.43 10.96
C HIS A 294 2.88 -19.26 12.11
N VAL A 295 1.89 -20.14 12.17
CA VAL A 295 0.96 -20.21 13.29
C VAL A 295 1.02 -21.64 13.83
N PRO A 296 1.57 -21.86 15.04
CA PRO A 296 1.65 -23.18 15.61
C PRO A 296 0.23 -23.74 15.82
N SER A 297 0.10 -25.06 15.70
CA SER A 297 -1.16 -25.79 15.90
C SER A 297 -1.73 -25.42 17.27
N GLN A 298 -2.91 -24.79 17.29
CA GLN A 298 -3.61 -24.52 18.54
C GLN A 298 -4.50 -25.70 18.90
N THR A 299 -4.43 -26.12 20.16
CA THR A 299 -5.43 -27.01 20.74
C THR A 299 -6.46 -26.14 21.43
N VAL A 300 -7.62 -25.97 20.79
CA VAL A 300 -8.78 -25.30 21.40
C VAL A 300 -9.76 -26.40 21.80
N ASP A 301 -10.14 -26.45 23.07
CA ASP A 301 -11.08 -27.45 23.62
C ASP A 301 -10.71 -28.92 23.36
N GLY A 302 -9.42 -29.26 23.42
CA GLY A 302 -8.93 -30.63 23.22
C GLY A 302 -8.92 -31.11 21.75
N LEU A 303 -9.25 -30.23 20.80
CA LEU A 303 -9.15 -30.51 19.37
C LEU A 303 -7.86 -29.89 18.82
N GLU A 304 -6.92 -30.74 18.37
CA GLU A 304 -5.74 -30.27 17.64
C GLU A 304 -6.16 -29.69 16.28
N TYR A 305 -5.96 -28.38 16.09
CA TYR A 305 -6.07 -27.75 14.77
C TYR A 305 -4.77 -27.93 13.97
N SER A 306 -4.33 -29.18 13.77
CA SER A 306 -3.10 -29.53 13.03
C SER A 306 -3.16 -29.33 11.50
N ARG A 307 -4.20 -28.63 10.99
CA ARG A 307 -4.47 -28.48 9.54
C ARG A 307 -4.59 -27.03 9.05
N ILE A 308 -4.34 -26.03 9.90
CA ILE A 308 -4.50 -24.61 9.53
C ILE A 308 -3.42 -24.14 8.53
N ILE A 309 -2.21 -24.72 8.59
CA ILE A 309 -1.06 -24.34 7.75
C ILE A 309 -1.32 -24.61 6.24
N ASN A 310 -2.08 -25.65 5.90
CA ASN A 310 -2.30 -26.08 4.51
C ASN A 310 -3.59 -25.55 3.85
N LYS A 311 -4.41 -24.75 4.55
CA LYS A 311 -5.70 -24.26 4.03
C LYS A 311 -5.79 -22.74 4.06
N GLY A 312 -5.10 -22.06 3.14
CA GLY A 312 -5.47 -20.70 2.70
C GLY A 312 -5.57 -19.64 3.81
N TYR A 313 -4.71 -19.71 4.83
CA TYR A 313 -4.74 -18.80 5.99
C TYR A 313 -4.53 -17.32 5.64
N PHE A 314 -4.15 -17.02 4.40
CA PHE A 314 -4.09 -15.68 3.84
C PHE A 314 -5.40 -14.89 4.08
N SER A 315 -6.56 -15.52 4.11
CA SER A 315 -7.84 -14.81 4.37
C SER A 315 -8.43 -15.05 5.76
N SER A 316 -7.70 -15.71 6.68
CA SER A 316 -8.23 -16.06 8.00
C SER A 316 -8.40 -14.83 8.90
N PRO A 317 -9.54 -14.65 9.60
CA PRO A 317 -9.70 -13.58 10.58
C PRO A 317 -8.83 -13.78 11.83
N MET A 318 -8.34 -15.00 12.08
CA MET A 318 -7.50 -15.34 13.23
C MET A 318 -6.01 -15.00 13.01
N ARG A 319 -5.64 -14.53 11.82
CA ARG A 319 -4.24 -14.23 11.51
C ARG A 319 -3.70 -13.06 12.33
N PRO A 320 -2.39 -13.05 12.64
CA PRO A 320 -1.74 -11.89 13.22
C PRO A 320 -1.97 -10.64 12.36
N ARG A 321 -2.30 -9.52 13.00
CA ARG A 321 -2.43 -8.22 12.35
C ARG A 321 -1.23 -7.39 12.73
N PHE A 322 -0.47 -6.94 11.75
CA PHE A 322 0.73 -6.14 11.94
C PHE A 322 0.41 -4.64 12.02
N ILE A 323 1.15 -3.95 12.89
CA ILE A 323 1.09 -2.50 13.08
C ILE A 323 2.42 -1.83 12.75
N ASP A 324 3.50 -2.60 12.68
CA ASP A 324 4.80 -2.12 12.26
C ASP A 324 5.60 -3.24 11.61
N PHE A 325 6.56 -2.89 10.77
CA PHE A 325 7.46 -3.87 10.16
C PHE A 325 8.77 -3.22 9.72
N HIS A 326 9.74 -4.07 9.45
CA HIS A 326 10.93 -3.67 8.73
C HIS A 326 11.42 -4.78 7.82
N ALA A 327 11.75 -4.42 6.58
CA ALA A 327 12.18 -5.33 5.54
C ALA A 327 13.38 -4.75 4.79
N THR A 328 14.49 -5.49 4.78
CA THR A 328 15.68 -5.12 3.99
C THR A 328 16.42 -6.36 3.53
N VAL A 329 17.13 -6.23 2.41
CA VAL A 329 17.89 -7.32 1.79
C VAL A 329 18.99 -7.89 2.68
N TYR A 330 19.41 -7.21 3.75
CA TYR A 330 20.44 -7.72 4.68
C TYR A 330 19.90 -8.46 5.89
N SER A 331 18.74 -8.06 6.40
CA SER A 331 18.18 -8.62 7.63
C SER A 331 16.92 -9.44 7.38
N SER A 332 16.41 -9.51 6.16
CA SER A 332 15.06 -10.05 5.87
C SER A 332 13.98 -9.18 6.52
N THR A 333 12.84 -9.79 6.87
CA THR A 333 11.61 -9.14 7.31
C THR A 333 11.25 -9.53 8.74
N CYS A 334 10.93 -8.52 9.56
CA CYS A 334 10.25 -8.67 10.84
C CYS A 334 9.01 -7.77 10.89
N GLY A 335 7.99 -8.20 11.62
CA GLY A 335 6.74 -7.48 11.86
C GLY A 335 6.33 -7.50 13.32
N VAL A 336 5.73 -6.42 13.79
CA VAL A 336 5.13 -6.26 15.12
C VAL A 336 3.62 -6.32 14.99
N THR A 337 2.96 -7.14 15.82
CA THR A 337 1.50 -7.28 15.80
C THR A 337 0.78 -6.27 16.70
N THR A 338 -0.54 -6.15 16.54
CA THR A 338 -1.41 -5.40 17.46
C THR A 338 -1.36 -5.88 18.91
N LYS A 339 -0.76 -7.05 19.18
CA LYS A 339 -0.59 -7.62 20.54
C LYS A 339 0.83 -7.41 21.09
N GLY A 340 1.68 -6.70 20.35
CA GLY A 340 3.08 -6.55 20.67
C GLY A 340 3.92 -7.81 20.45
N GLU A 341 3.43 -8.77 19.66
CA GLU A 341 4.21 -9.94 19.25
C GLU A 341 5.19 -9.54 18.14
N LEU A 342 6.42 -10.06 18.18
CA LEU A 342 7.38 -9.90 17.09
C LEU A 342 7.40 -11.18 16.24
N PHE A 343 7.21 -11.07 14.94
CA PHE A 343 7.36 -12.17 13.99
C PHE A 343 8.50 -11.86 13.02
N CYS A 344 9.40 -12.80 12.81
CA CYS A 344 10.58 -12.63 11.97
C CYS A 344 10.84 -13.87 11.13
N GLY A 345 11.29 -13.70 9.89
CA GLY A 345 11.54 -14.81 8.97
C GLY A 345 12.67 -14.56 7.99
N GLY A 346 12.98 -15.57 7.19
CA GLY A 346 14.12 -15.56 6.28
C GLY A 346 15.48 -15.68 6.98
N THR A 347 16.55 -15.20 6.35
CA THR A 347 17.92 -15.29 6.87
C THR A 347 18.57 -13.92 6.97
N THR A 348 19.12 -13.59 8.13
CA THR A 348 19.97 -12.40 8.30
C THR A 348 21.39 -12.70 7.82
N GLY A 349 21.77 -12.19 6.65
CA GLY A 349 23.10 -12.40 6.08
C GLY A 349 23.36 -13.81 5.51
N LYS A 350 24.45 -13.95 4.76
CA LYS A 350 24.78 -15.14 3.94
C LYS A 350 25.24 -16.35 4.75
N ASP A 351 25.79 -16.15 5.95
CA ASP A 351 26.59 -17.17 6.61
C ASP A 351 25.82 -17.95 7.70
N LYS A 352 25.36 -19.15 7.34
CA LYS A 352 24.64 -20.07 8.23
C LYS A 352 25.50 -20.55 9.42
N SER A 353 26.83 -20.43 9.35
CA SER A 353 27.73 -20.80 10.45
C SER A 353 27.69 -19.82 11.62
N PHE A 354 27.14 -18.62 11.42
CA PHE A 354 26.95 -17.60 12.46
C PHE A 354 25.58 -17.70 13.16
N GLY A 355 24.81 -18.76 12.86
CA GLY A 355 23.42 -18.92 13.26
C GLY A 355 22.48 -18.06 12.40
N THR A 356 21.40 -18.64 11.90
CA THR A 356 20.28 -17.85 11.35
C THR A 356 19.74 -17.00 12.50
N MET A 357 19.90 -15.68 12.48
CA MET A 357 19.78 -14.85 13.69
C MET A 357 18.38 -14.65 14.24
N PHE A 358 17.45 -15.48 13.82
CA PHE A 358 16.19 -15.72 14.50
C PHE A 358 16.33 -16.96 15.38
N THR A 359 17.30 -16.95 16.29
CA THR A 359 17.65 -18.12 17.13
C THR A 359 16.59 -18.43 18.20
N HIS A 360 15.65 -17.51 18.41
CA HIS A 360 14.62 -17.57 19.44
C HIS A 360 13.24 -17.30 18.84
N VAL A 361 12.91 -18.04 17.79
CA VAL A 361 11.56 -18.06 17.22
C VAL A 361 10.95 -19.45 17.35
N ASP A 362 9.62 -19.54 17.36
CA ASP A 362 8.87 -20.79 17.45
C ASP A 362 8.88 -21.59 16.13
N LYS A 363 10.08 -21.96 15.66
CA LYS A 363 10.29 -22.72 14.42
C LYS A 363 10.33 -24.22 14.67
N GLU A 364 9.40 -24.95 14.05
CA GLU A 364 9.51 -26.40 13.82
C GLU A 364 10.01 -26.64 12.38
N GLY A 365 11.20 -27.23 12.22
CA GLY A 365 11.76 -27.58 10.90
C GLY A 365 12.64 -26.50 10.23
N ASN A 366 12.93 -26.65 8.94
CA ASN A 366 13.89 -25.81 8.17
C ASN A 366 13.20 -24.93 7.10
N ASP A 367 11.97 -24.49 7.31
CA ASP A 367 11.32 -23.61 6.33
C ASP A 367 11.76 -22.15 6.56
N ASP A 368 12.30 -21.52 5.53
CA ASP A 368 12.79 -20.14 5.55
C ASP A 368 11.77 -19.19 4.89
N GLU A 369 10.59 -19.72 4.50
CA GLU A 369 9.54 -18.98 3.80
C GLU A 369 8.63 -18.15 4.72
N MET A 370 8.55 -18.50 6.00
CA MET A 370 7.59 -17.94 6.96
C MET A 370 8.23 -16.98 7.96
N LEU A 371 7.43 -16.02 8.44
CA LEU A 371 7.70 -15.26 9.66
C LEU A 371 7.28 -16.10 10.87
N TYR A 372 8.22 -16.36 11.76
CA TYR A 372 8.03 -17.11 13.01
C TYR A 372 7.97 -16.15 14.19
N ARG A 373 7.15 -16.47 15.19
CA ARG A 373 6.99 -15.62 16.35
C ARG A 373 8.21 -15.74 17.25
N SER A 374 8.67 -14.60 17.77
CA SER A 374 9.68 -14.55 18.81
C SER A 374 9.19 -15.26 20.06
N THR A 375 10.03 -16.10 20.66
CA THR A 375 9.74 -16.70 21.97
C THR A 375 9.84 -15.67 23.11
N PHE A 376 10.52 -14.55 22.87
CA PHE A 376 10.68 -13.43 23.81
C PHE A 376 9.52 -12.43 23.72
N PHE A 377 9.28 -11.86 22.53
CA PHE A 377 8.12 -10.99 22.25
C PHE A 377 6.94 -11.83 21.76
N ASN A 378 6.41 -12.66 22.65
CA ASN A 378 5.40 -13.68 22.31
C ASN A 378 3.94 -13.24 22.55
N GLY A 379 3.72 -12.00 23.01
CA GLY A 379 2.40 -11.43 23.25
C GLY A 379 1.68 -11.96 24.50
N SER A 380 2.33 -12.80 25.32
CA SER A 380 1.78 -13.20 26.61
C SER A 380 1.76 -12.04 27.61
N ALA A 381 0.93 -12.15 28.64
CA ALA A 381 0.77 -11.10 29.66
C ALA A 381 2.06 -10.75 30.43
N THR A 382 3.03 -11.67 30.47
CA THR A 382 4.31 -11.51 31.19
C THR A 382 5.49 -11.20 30.27
N ALA A 383 5.29 -11.24 28.95
CA ALA A 383 6.35 -10.95 27.99
C ALA A 383 6.40 -9.45 27.68
N PRO A 384 7.59 -8.90 27.39
CA PRO A 384 7.71 -7.58 26.79
C PRO A 384 6.91 -7.50 25.49
N LYS A 385 6.31 -6.35 25.23
CA LYS A 385 5.52 -6.08 24.03
C LYS A 385 6.25 -5.13 23.11
N ALA A 386 6.44 -5.52 21.86
CA ALA A 386 7.07 -4.69 20.85
C ALA A 386 6.09 -3.61 20.35
N LYS A 387 6.60 -2.40 20.10
CA LYS A 387 5.90 -1.25 19.53
C LYS A 387 6.42 -0.92 18.13
N LYS A 388 7.74 -0.91 17.95
CA LYS A 388 8.39 -0.57 16.67
C LYS A 388 9.66 -1.41 16.46
N VAL A 389 9.97 -1.74 15.22
CA VAL A 389 11.17 -2.52 14.86
C VAL A 389 11.87 -1.94 13.63
N PHE A 390 13.20 -1.97 13.62
CA PHE A 390 14.00 -1.88 12.40
C PHE A 390 15.32 -2.63 12.56
N SER A 391 16.09 -2.77 11.49
CA SER A 391 17.44 -3.32 11.55
C SER A 391 18.45 -2.39 10.88
N ASN A 392 19.70 -2.54 11.29
CA ASN A 392 20.82 -1.98 10.56
C ASN A 392 21.91 -3.06 10.39
N ASN A 393 22.15 -3.48 9.15
CA ASN A 393 22.90 -4.70 8.84
C ASN A 393 22.22 -5.93 9.49
N GLN A 394 22.86 -6.55 10.51
CA GLN A 394 22.37 -7.74 11.18
C GLN A 394 21.80 -7.45 12.58
N ILE A 395 21.97 -6.23 13.12
CA ILE A 395 21.41 -5.89 14.42
C ILE A 395 19.98 -5.37 14.26
N TRP A 396 19.05 -5.95 15.01
CA TRP A 396 17.68 -5.48 15.16
C TRP A 396 17.54 -4.58 16.37
N HIS A 397 16.75 -3.53 16.23
CA HIS A 397 16.33 -2.63 17.30
C HIS A 397 14.83 -2.73 17.45
N ILE A 398 14.37 -3.05 18.66
CA ILE A 398 12.96 -3.23 18.99
C ILE A 398 12.60 -2.28 20.11
N LEU A 399 11.78 -1.27 19.83
CA LEU A 399 11.19 -0.42 20.85
C LEU A 399 10.01 -1.15 21.49
N SER A 400 9.96 -1.24 22.82
CA SER A 400 8.82 -1.80 23.54
C SER A 400 7.73 -0.76 23.82
N GLU A 401 6.52 -1.23 24.16
CA GLU A 401 5.44 -0.36 24.64
C GLU A 401 5.80 0.37 25.95
N GLU A 402 6.75 -0.16 26.72
CA GLU A 402 7.27 0.41 27.96
C GLU A 402 8.39 1.43 27.74
N GLY A 403 8.75 1.70 26.48
CA GLY A 403 9.76 2.66 26.07
C GLY A 403 11.20 2.17 26.22
N ASP A 404 11.43 0.87 26.38
CA ASP A 404 12.78 0.28 26.33
C ASP A 404 13.17 -0.06 24.90
N ILE A 405 14.44 0.12 24.58
CA ILE A 405 15.00 -0.31 23.29
C ILE A 405 15.77 -1.61 23.51
N TYR A 406 15.29 -2.67 22.88
CA TYR A 406 15.98 -3.95 22.82
C TYR A 406 16.83 -4.05 21.57
N ARG A 407 17.93 -4.76 21.67
CA ARG A 407 18.81 -5.14 20.57
C ARG A 407 18.83 -6.65 20.42
N TRP A 408 18.88 -7.13 19.18
CA TRP A 408 18.91 -8.56 18.88
C TRP A 408 19.70 -8.85 17.61
N GLY A 409 20.70 -9.73 17.67
CA GLY A 409 21.58 -10.05 16.54
C GLY A 409 23.07 -9.92 16.85
N TYR A 410 23.84 -9.30 15.95
CA TYR A 410 25.23 -8.90 16.19
C TYR A 410 25.53 -7.56 15.50
N ASP A 411 26.57 -6.88 15.97
CA ASP A 411 26.96 -5.58 15.47
C ASP A 411 28.49 -5.42 15.39
N PHE A 412 28.92 -4.58 14.45
CA PHE A 412 30.32 -4.20 14.19
C PHE A 412 30.49 -2.70 13.89
N SER A 413 29.41 -1.92 14.01
CA SER A 413 29.35 -0.49 13.69
C SER A 413 28.81 0.33 14.86
N GLY A 414 28.86 -0.21 16.08
CA GLY A 414 28.41 0.47 17.30
C GLY A 414 26.91 0.77 17.34
N PHE A 415 26.11 0.21 16.43
CA PHE A 415 24.66 0.32 16.40
C PHE A 415 24.00 -0.37 17.59
N ALA A 416 24.64 -1.35 18.24
CA ALA A 416 24.13 -2.01 19.44
C ALA A 416 24.02 -1.08 20.67
N GLY A 417 24.58 0.13 20.61
CA GLY A 417 24.44 1.12 21.70
C GLY A 417 25.16 0.71 23.00
N SER A 418 26.11 -0.23 22.93
CA SER A 418 26.82 -0.76 24.10
C SER A 418 27.97 0.11 24.59
N GLY A 419 28.27 1.20 23.89
CA GLY A 419 29.53 1.95 24.04
C GLY A 419 30.73 1.27 23.39
N SER A 420 30.54 0.11 22.75
CA SER A 420 31.55 -0.63 21.98
C SER A 420 31.13 -0.74 20.52
N ARG A 421 32.12 -0.79 19.62
CA ARG A 421 31.91 -1.00 18.18
C ARG A 421 31.31 -2.37 17.90
N TRP A 422 31.72 -3.35 18.69
CA TRP A 422 31.36 -4.76 18.50
C TRP A 422 30.37 -5.20 19.57
N TRP A 423 29.36 -5.95 19.15
CA TRP A 423 28.45 -6.63 20.07
C TRP A 423 28.06 -8.01 19.49
N ASN A 424 28.04 -9.01 20.37
CA ASN A 424 27.73 -10.40 20.06
C ASN A 424 28.49 -11.00 18.83
N TRP A 425 29.71 -10.51 18.57
CA TRP A 425 30.52 -10.93 17.41
C TRP A 425 30.94 -12.41 17.45
N ASN A 426 31.07 -12.98 18.67
CA ASN A 426 31.52 -14.37 18.88
C ASN A 426 30.37 -15.40 18.85
N GLN A 427 29.25 -15.09 18.17
CA GLN A 427 28.19 -16.06 17.85
C GLN A 427 27.47 -16.67 19.06
N VAL A 428 27.33 -15.95 20.17
CA VAL A 428 26.52 -16.47 21.29
C VAL A 428 25.06 -16.25 20.94
N ILE A 429 24.29 -17.33 20.91
CA ILE A 429 22.84 -17.29 20.82
C ILE A 429 22.34 -16.49 22.03
N GLN A 430 21.90 -15.25 21.80
CA GLN A 430 21.40 -14.36 22.86
C GLN A 430 19.95 -13.99 22.60
N ASN A 431 19.19 -13.97 23.70
CA ASN A 431 17.87 -13.35 23.73
C ASN A 431 18.01 -11.85 23.39
N PRO A 432 16.93 -11.20 22.95
CA PRO A 432 16.89 -9.75 22.91
C PRO A 432 17.32 -9.15 24.25
N GLU A 433 18.25 -8.19 24.22
CA GLU A 433 18.76 -7.49 25.40
C GLU A 433 18.38 -6.03 25.35
N ILE A 434 18.07 -5.43 26.50
CA ILE A 434 17.89 -3.97 26.57
C ILE A 434 19.25 -3.30 26.35
N ILE A 435 19.28 -2.23 25.54
CA ILE A 435 20.50 -1.42 25.42
C ILE A 435 20.88 -0.83 26.80
N PRO A 436 22.18 -0.68 27.12
CA PRO A 436 22.59 -0.15 28.41
C PRO A 436 21.86 1.14 28.78
N ASN A 437 21.40 1.18 30.03
CA ASN A 437 20.47 2.19 30.51
C ASN A 437 21.03 3.61 30.34
N THR A 438 20.33 4.42 29.54
CA THR A 438 20.57 5.86 29.37
C THR A 438 19.92 6.69 30.48
N GLY A 439 19.05 6.08 31.29
CA GLY A 439 18.15 6.75 32.23
C GLY A 439 16.83 7.23 31.58
N ALA A 440 16.68 7.09 30.26
CA ALA A 440 15.53 7.57 29.50
C ALA A 440 14.62 6.43 28.99
N LYS A 441 13.34 6.75 28.83
CA LYS A 441 12.36 5.94 28.09
C LYS A 441 12.04 6.61 26.77
N PHE A 442 11.73 5.82 25.75
CA PHE A 442 11.62 6.29 24.37
C PHE A 442 10.21 6.16 23.80
N ASP A 443 9.80 7.17 23.04
CA ASP A 443 8.55 7.17 22.29
C ASP A 443 8.73 6.68 20.86
N ASP A 444 9.88 6.94 20.25
CA ASP A 444 10.16 6.52 18.89
C ASP A 444 11.63 6.16 18.63
N ILE A 445 11.86 5.33 17.61
CA ILE A 445 13.18 4.96 17.10
C ILE A 445 13.21 5.02 15.56
N THR A 446 14.35 5.43 15.01
CA THR A 446 14.58 5.52 13.56
C THR A 446 16.08 5.41 13.23
N TYR A 447 16.43 5.44 11.95
CA TYR A 447 17.82 5.30 11.50
C TYR A 447 18.04 6.00 10.16
N LEU A 448 19.31 6.30 9.87
CA LEU A 448 19.71 6.90 8.58
C LEU A 448 20.00 5.82 7.54
N LEU A 449 19.63 6.06 6.28
CA LEU A 449 19.63 5.05 5.22
C LEU A 449 20.95 4.94 4.47
N THR A 450 21.72 6.03 4.35
CA THR A 450 22.91 6.11 3.49
C THR A 450 24.15 5.55 4.17
N ILE A 451 24.75 4.55 3.54
CA ILE A 451 25.98 3.90 4.01
C ILE A 451 27.11 4.92 4.08
N GLY A 452 27.96 4.78 5.10
CA GLY A 452 28.94 5.79 5.45
C GLY A 452 28.39 6.86 6.40
N TYR A 453 27.08 7.13 6.38
CA TYR A 453 26.46 8.15 7.23
C TYR A 453 25.54 7.58 8.30
N ARG A 454 25.23 6.28 8.25
CA ARG A 454 24.23 5.63 9.11
C ARG A 454 24.46 5.90 10.59
N LYS A 455 23.37 6.25 11.27
CA LYS A 455 23.23 6.33 12.72
C LYS A 455 21.86 5.86 13.13
N ILE A 456 21.73 5.50 14.40
CA ILE A 456 20.46 5.26 15.07
C ILE A 456 20.01 6.56 15.74
N GLY A 457 18.72 6.85 15.66
CA GLY A 457 18.07 7.96 16.34
C GLY A 457 16.94 7.43 17.23
N ALA A 458 16.76 8.04 18.39
CA ALA A 458 15.64 7.76 19.28
C ALA A 458 15.09 9.06 19.88
N LEU A 459 13.77 9.13 20.02
CA LEU A 459 13.06 10.23 20.67
C LEU A 459 12.64 9.77 22.06
N SER A 460 13.08 10.46 23.11
CA SER A 460 12.66 10.16 24.47
C SER A 460 11.22 10.63 24.72
N THR A 461 10.61 10.05 25.75
CA THR A 461 9.30 10.48 26.31
C THR A 461 9.31 11.91 26.88
N THR A 462 10.50 12.48 27.09
CA THR A 462 10.71 13.88 27.50
C THR A 462 10.95 14.82 26.33
N GLY A 463 11.00 14.29 25.10
CA GLY A 463 11.23 15.05 23.87
C GLY A 463 12.70 15.29 23.52
N ASP A 464 13.64 14.56 24.14
CA ASP A 464 15.06 14.62 23.83
C ASP A 464 15.43 13.67 22.68
N ILE A 465 16.35 14.09 21.82
CA ILE A 465 16.85 13.25 20.73
C ILE A 465 18.15 12.57 21.16
N TYR A 466 18.22 11.26 21.00
CA TYR A 466 19.42 10.45 21.23
C TYR A 466 19.94 9.91 19.91
N ILE A 467 21.26 9.98 19.69
CA ILE A 467 21.89 9.41 18.48
C ILE A 467 23.14 8.58 18.82
N TRP A 468 23.39 7.52 18.04
CA TRP A 468 24.59 6.69 18.14
C TRP A 468 24.85 5.88 16.86
N GLY A 469 25.96 5.15 16.81
CA GLY A 469 26.47 4.44 15.64
C GLY A 469 27.66 5.14 14.99
N VAL A 470 28.52 4.32 14.36
CA VAL A 470 29.75 4.76 13.69
C VAL A 470 29.83 4.19 12.27
N GLU A 471 30.22 5.06 11.34
CA GLU A 471 30.43 4.76 9.93
C GLU A 471 31.51 5.68 9.35
N THR A 472 32.00 5.35 8.16
CA THR A 472 33.14 6.02 7.53
C THR A 472 32.98 7.51 7.27
N GLN A 473 31.81 8.14 7.34
CA GLN A 473 31.62 9.59 7.13
C GLN A 473 31.23 10.33 8.41
N ASN A 474 31.03 9.60 9.52
CA ASN A 474 30.64 10.17 10.80
C ASN A 474 31.54 9.73 11.97
N SER A 475 32.66 9.06 11.71
CA SER A 475 33.75 8.77 12.67
C SER A 475 35.09 8.55 11.96
N ASN A 476 36.20 8.63 12.69
CA ASN A 476 37.52 8.25 12.18
C ASN A 476 37.71 6.74 12.33
N ASN A 477 37.88 6.01 11.24
CA ASN A 477 38.16 4.57 11.23
C ASN A 477 37.20 3.69 12.07
N TYR A 478 35.91 4.08 12.17
CA TYR A 478 34.91 3.41 13.01
C TYR A 478 35.23 3.46 14.52
N ASP A 479 35.96 4.47 14.98
CA ASP A 479 36.25 4.65 16.41
C ASP A 479 35.01 5.14 17.15
N CYS A 480 34.73 4.50 18.29
CA CYS A 480 33.63 4.90 19.17
C CYS A 480 33.97 6.16 19.97
N THR A 481 35.24 6.37 20.29
CA THR A 481 35.67 7.46 21.17
C THR A 481 36.34 8.53 20.35
N GLU A 482 35.69 9.69 20.24
CA GLU A 482 36.13 10.79 19.40
C GLU A 482 36.15 12.09 20.20
N ARG A 483 37.03 13.02 19.82
CA ARG A 483 37.06 14.36 20.42
C ARG A 483 37.02 15.43 19.34
N TRP A 484 35.89 16.11 19.22
CA TRP A 484 35.65 17.12 18.18
C TRP A 484 35.20 18.42 18.81
N GLU A 485 35.80 19.54 18.39
CA GLU A 485 35.53 20.87 18.96
C GLU A 485 35.60 20.88 20.50
N TYR A 486 36.60 20.18 21.05
CA TYR A 486 36.84 19.99 22.48
C TYR A 486 35.81 19.15 23.24
N VAL A 487 34.73 18.68 22.60
CA VAL A 487 33.73 17.77 23.17
C VAL A 487 34.14 16.32 22.93
N SER A 488 34.10 15.49 23.97
CA SER A 488 34.34 14.05 23.87
C SER A 488 33.03 13.31 23.64
N TYR A 489 33.00 12.43 22.66
CA TYR A 489 31.85 11.60 22.33
C TYR A 489 32.17 10.12 22.51
N ASN A 490 31.20 9.36 23.03
CA ASN A 490 31.11 7.93 22.76
C ASN A 490 30.03 7.72 21.70
N LEU A 491 30.43 7.66 20.44
CA LEU A 491 29.54 7.51 19.30
C LEU A 491 28.81 6.16 19.29
N CYS A 492 29.29 5.16 20.01
CA CYS A 492 28.67 3.83 20.11
C CYS A 492 27.74 3.68 21.32
N PHE A 493 27.51 4.77 22.07
CA PHE A 493 26.57 4.84 23.18
C PHE A 493 25.48 5.89 22.86
N PRO A 494 24.19 5.62 23.15
CA PRO A 494 23.12 6.59 22.92
C PRO A 494 23.42 7.91 23.65
N THR A 495 23.65 8.97 22.88
CA THR A 495 24.01 10.28 23.41
C THR A 495 22.89 11.27 23.13
N ALA A 496 22.36 11.92 24.17
CA ALA A 496 21.39 13.00 24.04
C ALA A 496 22.01 14.20 23.30
N VAL A 497 21.28 14.76 22.34
CA VAL A 497 21.66 15.98 21.63
C VAL A 497 21.27 17.18 22.50
N THR A 498 22.26 17.96 22.94
CA THR A 498 22.09 19.09 23.86
C THR A 498 22.84 20.31 23.35
N THR A 499 22.58 21.48 23.93
CA THR A 499 23.36 22.71 23.65
C THR A 499 24.87 22.56 23.89
N SER A 500 25.27 21.69 24.83
CA SER A 500 26.69 21.48 25.18
C SER A 500 27.50 20.69 24.15
N ASN A 501 26.83 19.86 23.34
CA ASN A 501 27.47 18.93 22.39
C ASN A 501 26.96 19.11 20.96
N SER A 502 26.25 20.19 20.69
CA SER A 502 25.71 20.48 19.37
C SER A 502 25.76 21.98 19.02
N THR A 503 25.34 22.33 17.80
CA THR A 503 25.17 23.73 17.36
C THR A 503 23.86 24.35 17.82
N MET A 504 23.03 23.62 18.57
CA MET A 504 21.77 24.12 19.11
C MET A 504 22.02 25.32 20.04
N SER A 505 21.24 26.39 19.88
CA SER A 505 21.40 27.64 20.64
C SER A 505 20.71 27.61 22.00
N GLU A 506 19.67 26.79 22.15
CA GLU A 506 18.87 26.61 23.36
C GLU A 506 18.35 25.17 23.41
N ASP A 507 17.98 24.65 24.57
CA ASP A 507 17.47 23.28 24.66
C ASP A 507 16.07 23.20 24.00
N LEU A 508 15.89 22.24 23.09
CA LEU A 508 14.66 22.04 22.33
C LEU A 508 13.94 20.77 22.79
N THR A 509 12.61 20.81 22.80
CA THR A 509 11.75 19.65 23.05
C THR A 509 11.06 19.22 21.76
N PHE A 510 11.31 17.98 21.34
CA PHE A 510 10.81 17.41 20.10
C PHE A 510 9.58 16.52 20.31
N THR A 511 8.69 16.51 19.32
CA THR A 511 7.46 15.71 19.28
C THR A 511 7.55 14.56 18.28
N SER A 512 8.43 14.66 17.28
CA SER A 512 8.66 13.59 16.31
C SER A 512 10.10 13.55 15.81
N ILE A 513 10.53 12.39 15.34
CA ILE A 513 11.80 12.18 14.64
C ILE A 513 11.58 11.24 13.46
N LYS A 514 12.24 11.50 12.34
CA LYS A 514 12.31 10.57 11.21
C LYS A 514 13.71 10.50 10.62
N GLY A 515 14.04 9.33 10.07
CA GLY A 515 15.25 9.09 9.31
C GLY A 515 15.15 9.66 7.90
N GLY A 516 16.14 10.47 7.53
CA GLY A 516 16.45 10.80 6.13
C GLY A 516 17.56 9.92 5.58
N LEU A 517 18.12 10.32 4.44
CA LEU A 517 19.25 9.64 3.84
C LEU A 517 20.51 9.72 4.72
N GLU A 518 20.94 10.92 5.08
CA GLU A 518 22.18 11.15 5.86
C GLU A 518 21.98 12.03 7.11
N ALA A 519 20.75 12.44 7.39
CA ALA A 519 20.41 13.26 8.54
C ALA A 519 19.00 12.93 9.04
N PHE A 520 18.76 13.17 10.33
CA PHE A 520 17.43 13.07 10.91
C PHE A 520 16.67 14.38 10.69
N ILE A 521 15.35 14.28 10.60
CA ILE A 521 14.44 15.42 10.66
C ILE A 521 13.63 15.26 11.94
N ALA A 522 13.65 16.28 12.79
CA ALA A 522 12.88 16.31 14.02
C ALA A 522 11.93 17.51 14.01
N GLU A 523 10.75 17.35 14.61
CA GLU A 523 9.75 18.41 14.76
C GLU A 523 9.66 18.81 16.24
N ASP A 524 9.68 20.10 16.54
CA ASP A 524 9.51 20.60 17.91
C ASP A 524 8.03 20.71 18.32
N THR A 525 7.79 21.11 19.56
CA THR A 525 6.44 21.34 20.11
C THR A 525 5.70 22.52 19.46
N ASN A 526 6.39 23.37 18.71
CA ASN A 526 5.81 24.50 17.97
C ASN A 526 5.57 24.18 16.49
N GLY A 527 5.87 22.96 16.03
CA GLY A 527 5.76 22.55 14.63
C GLY A 527 6.91 23.02 13.74
N ASN A 528 8.05 23.43 14.32
CA ASN A 528 9.25 23.75 13.54
C ASN A 528 10.09 22.48 13.30
N TYR A 529 10.62 22.37 12.09
CA TYR A 529 11.45 21.26 11.66
C TYR A 529 12.94 21.59 11.76
N TYR A 530 13.71 20.59 12.19
CA TYR A 530 15.16 20.68 12.35
C TYR A 530 15.85 19.52 11.66
N LYS A 531 16.97 19.81 10.99
CA LYS A 531 17.90 18.82 10.47
C LYS A 531 18.96 18.53 11.53
N ILE A 532 19.10 17.26 11.91
CA ILE A 532 20.08 16.80 12.91
C ILE A 532 21.04 15.80 12.27
N TYR A 533 22.34 16.10 12.27
CA TYR A 533 23.37 15.22 11.70
C TYR A 533 24.71 15.39 12.41
N HIS A 534 25.60 14.41 12.28
CA HIS A 534 26.89 14.41 12.97
C HIS A 534 28.03 14.10 11.99
N PRO A 535 28.57 15.13 11.31
CA PRO A 535 29.69 14.96 10.40
C PRO A 535 31.00 14.77 11.19
N LYS A 536 31.98 14.10 10.59
CA LYS A 536 33.34 13.99 11.14
C LYS A 536 33.90 15.34 11.58
N ASN A 537 34.68 15.32 12.66
CA ASN A 537 35.48 16.44 13.15
C ASN A 537 34.69 17.68 13.58
N LYS A 538 33.36 17.59 13.68
CA LYS A 538 32.50 18.65 14.19
C LYS A 538 31.62 18.11 15.29
N LYS A 539 31.12 18.99 16.16
CA LYS A 539 30.03 18.63 17.07
C LYS A 539 28.74 18.31 16.29
N ILE A 540 27.71 17.83 16.99
CA ILE A 540 26.42 17.53 16.36
C ILE A 540 25.84 18.81 15.75
N GLN A 541 25.42 18.75 14.50
CA GLN A 541 24.84 19.87 13.78
C GLN A 541 23.31 19.79 13.88
N VAL A 542 22.71 20.90 14.27
CA VAL A 542 21.26 21.11 14.38
C VAL A 542 20.94 22.41 13.62
N GLU A 543 20.16 22.30 12.55
CA GLU A 543 19.82 23.40 11.65
C GLU A 543 18.30 23.54 11.54
N SER A 544 17.75 24.75 11.70
CA SER A 544 16.32 25.01 11.48
C SER A 544 16.01 24.93 9.98
N LEU A 545 15.14 24.01 9.61
CA LEU A 545 14.67 23.87 8.23
C LEU A 545 13.69 24.98 7.86
N ASN A 546 12.87 25.44 8.82
CA ASN A 546 11.94 26.56 8.62
C ASN A 546 12.69 27.86 8.24
N GLU A 547 13.87 28.11 8.82
CA GLU A 547 14.70 29.25 8.39
C GLU A 547 15.42 28.95 7.06
N ALA A 548 15.87 27.72 6.85
CA ALA A 548 16.57 27.35 5.62
C ALA A 548 15.70 27.52 4.37
N ILE A 549 14.41 27.16 4.42
CA ILE A 549 13.49 27.27 3.26
C ILE A 549 13.24 28.73 2.84
N LYS A 550 13.36 29.71 3.75
CA LYS A 550 13.21 31.15 3.42
C LYS A 550 14.26 31.66 2.42
N THR A 551 15.34 30.91 2.25
CA THR A 551 16.41 31.24 1.29
C THR A 551 16.08 30.81 -0.14
N TYR A 552 15.01 30.03 -0.35
CA TYR A 552 14.59 29.57 -1.67
C TYR A 552 13.80 30.66 -2.39
N SER A 553 14.04 30.82 -3.70
CA SER A 553 13.38 31.85 -4.51
C SER A 553 11.87 31.66 -4.65
N GLU A 554 11.38 30.45 -4.47
CA GLU A 554 9.96 30.09 -4.51
C GLU A 554 9.26 30.13 -3.15
N TYR A 555 9.96 30.56 -2.10
CA TYR A 555 9.38 30.74 -0.78
C TYR A 555 8.29 31.83 -0.82
N ASP A 556 7.15 31.51 -0.22
CA ASP A 556 6.00 32.38 -0.07
C ASP A 556 5.61 32.39 1.41
N GLU A 557 5.73 33.55 2.06
CA GLU A 557 5.52 33.69 3.51
C GLU A 557 4.12 33.24 3.97
N GLN A 558 3.09 33.45 3.14
CA GLN A 558 1.72 33.12 3.48
C GLN A 558 1.44 31.62 3.31
N ALA A 559 1.93 31.02 2.23
CA ALA A 559 1.69 29.61 1.93
C ALA A 559 2.62 28.68 2.73
N ASP A 560 3.87 29.11 2.96
CA ASP A 560 4.93 28.32 3.59
C ASP A 560 5.08 28.59 5.10
N SER A 561 4.18 29.39 5.71
CA SER A 561 4.09 29.49 7.17
C SER A 561 3.62 28.19 7.82
N THR A 562 2.96 27.33 7.05
CA THR A 562 2.53 26.00 7.47
C THR A 562 3.18 24.96 6.57
N ILE A 563 3.93 24.05 7.16
CA ILE A 563 4.62 22.96 6.45
C ILE A 563 3.92 21.66 6.80
N LEU A 564 3.31 21.01 5.80
CA LEU A 564 2.60 19.74 5.97
C LEU A 564 3.57 18.54 5.92
N SER A 565 4.64 18.68 5.14
CA SER A 565 5.65 17.64 4.96
C SER A 565 6.95 18.25 4.50
N ILE A 566 8.07 17.68 4.94
CA ILE A 566 9.41 18.13 4.56
C ILE A 566 10.35 16.93 4.50
N ASP A 567 11.25 16.86 3.54
CA ASP A 567 12.32 15.87 3.53
C ASP A 567 13.61 16.48 2.96
N LEU A 568 14.72 15.79 3.19
CA LEU A 568 16.03 16.22 2.74
C LEU A 568 16.35 15.58 1.39
N SER A 569 16.55 16.42 0.39
CA SER A 569 16.85 16.02 -0.98
C SER A 569 18.27 16.41 -1.37
N SER A 570 18.61 16.13 -2.62
CA SER A 570 19.88 16.55 -3.22
C SER A 570 19.68 17.80 -4.05
N LYS A 571 20.62 18.74 -3.95
CA LYS A 571 20.52 20.04 -4.63
C LYS A 571 21.22 19.99 -5.98
N LEU A 572 20.54 20.42 -7.04
CA LEU A 572 21.12 20.41 -8.38
C LEU A 572 22.06 21.60 -8.61
N SER A 573 23.35 21.30 -8.76
CA SER A 573 24.44 22.25 -8.98
C SER A 573 25.06 21.98 -10.35
N GLY A 574 24.72 22.80 -11.35
CA GLY A 574 25.05 22.53 -12.75
C GLY A 574 24.34 21.28 -13.26
N SER A 575 25.12 20.25 -13.62
CA SER A 575 24.64 18.92 -14.04
C SER A 575 24.82 17.84 -12.97
N SER A 576 25.26 18.20 -11.76
CA SER A 576 25.52 17.26 -10.66
C SER A 576 24.60 17.52 -9.47
N LEU A 577 24.21 16.45 -8.77
CA LEU A 577 23.47 16.55 -7.53
C LEU A 577 24.42 16.61 -6.33
N GLU A 578 24.26 17.65 -5.51
CA GLU A 578 24.91 17.75 -4.20
C GLU A 578 24.04 17.02 -3.16
N ILE A 579 24.49 15.82 -2.80
CA ILE A 579 23.71 14.89 -1.98
C ILE A 579 23.36 15.51 -0.62
N ASN A 580 22.09 15.39 -0.22
CA ASN A 580 21.57 15.84 1.08
C ASN A 580 21.83 17.33 1.41
N LYS A 581 21.99 18.16 0.37
CA LYS A 581 22.10 19.63 0.46
C LYS A 581 20.81 20.36 0.12
N GLY A 582 19.84 19.66 -0.45
CA GLY A 582 18.54 20.21 -0.82
C GLY A 582 17.47 19.97 0.24
N ILE A 583 16.39 20.70 0.09
CA ILE A 583 15.17 20.55 0.90
C ILE A 583 13.99 20.48 -0.06
N VAL A 584 13.09 19.53 0.18
CA VAL A 584 11.80 19.47 -0.50
C VAL A 584 10.70 19.55 0.55
N TRP A 585 9.65 20.34 0.30
CA TRP A 585 8.55 20.48 1.25
C TRP A 585 7.19 20.63 0.56
N VAL A 586 6.15 20.31 1.35
CA VAL A 586 4.75 20.52 1.03
C VAL A 586 4.22 21.58 1.98
N ASN A 587 3.64 22.63 1.41
CA ASN A 587 3.15 23.78 2.18
C ASN A 587 1.65 23.66 2.52
N GLY A 588 1.10 24.65 3.23
CA GLY A 588 -0.29 24.67 3.68
C GLY A 588 -1.33 24.69 2.54
N ASN A 589 -0.92 25.07 1.33
CA ASN A 589 -1.75 25.07 0.12
C ASN A 589 -1.66 23.75 -0.68
N ASN A 590 -1.01 22.72 -0.12
CA ASN A 590 -0.75 21.42 -0.75
C ASN A 590 0.13 21.54 -2.00
N GLU A 591 1.10 22.44 -1.99
CA GLU A 591 2.04 22.66 -3.10
C GLU A 591 3.41 22.07 -2.76
N LEU A 592 3.98 21.32 -3.70
CA LEU A 592 5.35 20.80 -3.58
C LEU A 592 6.35 21.87 -4.05
N LYS A 593 7.32 22.18 -3.20
CA LYS A 593 8.37 23.17 -3.43
C LYS A 593 9.75 22.61 -3.06
N GLY A 594 10.80 23.28 -3.55
CA GLY A 594 12.19 22.99 -3.22
C GLY A 594 12.94 22.16 -4.26
N ASP A 595 13.96 21.45 -3.79
CA ASP A 595 14.91 20.72 -4.62
C ASP A 595 14.40 19.32 -4.98
N TYR A 596 13.36 19.25 -5.83
CA TYR A 596 12.78 17.99 -6.34
C TYR A 596 13.17 17.66 -7.79
N PHE A 597 14.05 18.45 -8.39
CA PHE A 597 14.52 18.28 -9.77
C PHE A 597 15.77 17.39 -9.87
N THR A 598 15.89 16.71 -11.00
CA THR A 598 17.12 16.09 -11.50
C THR A 598 17.60 16.83 -12.75
N SER A 599 18.76 16.46 -13.29
CA SER A 599 19.31 17.10 -14.50
C SER A 599 18.38 16.90 -15.72
N GLU A 600 17.65 15.79 -15.73
CA GLU A 600 16.79 15.33 -16.82
C GLU A 600 15.44 16.06 -16.83
N ASN A 601 14.90 16.48 -15.68
CA ASN A 601 13.57 17.06 -15.57
C ASN A 601 13.55 18.57 -15.21
N LYS A 602 14.69 19.18 -14.84
CA LYS A 602 14.77 20.61 -14.48
C LYS A 602 14.18 21.55 -15.52
N ASN A 603 14.36 21.25 -16.81
CA ASN A 603 13.88 22.10 -17.91
C ASN A 603 12.63 21.55 -18.61
N ASP A 604 12.04 20.49 -18.07
CA ASP A 604 10.88 19.85 -18.66
C ASP A 604 9.59 20.55 -18.21
N ASN A 605 8.91 21.20 -19.16
CA ASN A 605 7.67 21.93 -18.90
C ASN A 605 6.51 20.99 -18.53
N LEU A 606 6.48 19.77 -19.08
CA LEU A 606 5.44 18.79 -18.77
C LEU A 606 5.61 18.30 -17.33
N PHE A 607 6.85 18.01 -16.91
CA PHE A 607 7.16 17.65 -15.52
C PHE A 607 6.71 18.73 -14.53
N LYS A 608 7.11 19.99 -14.75
CA LYS A 608 6.71 21.13 -13.91
C LYS A 608 5.20 21.30 -13.87
N SER A 609 4.54 21.20 -15.04
CA SER A 609 3.08 21.29 -15.12
C SER A 609 2.40 20.16 -14.33
N ALA A 610 2.91 18.93 -14.41
CA ALA A 610 2.37 17.79 -13.68
C ALA A 610 2.50 17.98 -12.16
N ILE A 611 3.69 18.30 -11.66
CA ILE A 611 3.94 18.57 -10.23
C ILE A 611 2.99 19.66 -9.70
N SER A 612 2.82 20.76 -10.44
CA SER A 612 1.98 21.89 -10.01
C SER A 612 0.48 21.58 -9.95
N LYS A 613 0.01 20.54 -10.67
CA LYS A 613 -1.40 20.15 -10.70
C LYS A 613 -1.76 19.18 -9.59
N ILE A 614 -0.80 18.42 -9.08
CA ILE A 614 -1.00 17.48 -8.00
C ILE A 614 -1.05 18.28 -6.69
N LYS A 615 -2.08 18.03 -5.88
CA LYS A 615 -2.21 18.62 -4.55
C LYS A 615 -1.62 17.66 -3.53
N TRP A 616 -0.44 17.99 -3.02
CA TRP A 616 0.39 17.10 -2.22
C TRP A 616 0.03 17.17 -0.73
N LYS A 617 0.05 16.02 -0.06
CA LYS A 617 -0.10 15.88 1.38
C LYS A 617 1.22 15.51 2.05
N LYS A 618 2.02 14.63 1.43
CA LYS A 618 3.27 14.11 2.00
C LYS A 618 4.31 13.88 0.91
N ILE A 619 5.59 14.06 1.23
CA ILE A 619 6.72 13.77 0.34
C ILE A 619 7.79 12.94 1.08
N LYS A 620 8.43 12.02 0.36
CA LYS A 620 9.57 11.24 0.83
C LYS A 620 10.65 11.17 -0.23
N VAL A 621 11.88 11.48 0.17
CA VAL A 621 13.06 11.21 -0.65
C VAL A 621 13.55 9.81 -0.29
N ILE A 622 13.64 8.94 -1.30
CA ILE A 622 13.95 7.52 -1.13
C ILE A 622 15.35 7.16 -1.65
N GLN A 623 15.99 8.03 -2.43
CA GLN A 623 17.32 7.80 -2.98
C GLN A 623 18.11 9.10 -3.26
N ASP A 624 19.44 9.00 -3.18
CA ASP A 624 20.41 10.10 -3.25
C ASP A 624 20.34 10.94 -4.55
N ASP A 625 19.94 10.38 -5.68
CA ASP A 625 19.70 11.02 -6.98
C ASP A 625 18.28 11.59 -7.14
N ASN A 626 17.65 12.00 -6.03
CA ASN A 626 16.29 12.52 -6.03
C ASN A 626 15.25 11.53 -6.59
N GLY A 627 15.42 10.24 -6.31
CA GLY A 627 14.30 9.31 -6.32
C GLY A 627 13.31 9.70 -5.23
N MET A 628 12.08 10.05 -5.61
CA MET A 628 11.07 10.57 -4.69
C MET A 628 9.72 9.91 -4.88
N CYS A 629 8.98 9.77 -3.78
CA CYS A 629 7.59 9.36 -3.78
C CYS A 629 6.78 10.32 -2.89
N GLY A 630 5.64 10.79 -3.37
CA GLY A 630 4.73 11.63 -2.63
C GLY A 630 3.30 11.10 -2.67
N ILE A 631 2.49 11.56 -1.71
CA ILE A 631 1.06 11.25 -1.60
C ILE A 631 0.28 12.53 -1.81
N ASP A 632 -0.76 12.48 -2.62
CA ASP A 632 -1.68 13.59 -2.84
C ASP A 632 -2.81 13.63 -1.79
N VAL A 633 -3.66 14.66 -1.86
CA VAL A 633 -4.82 14.83 -0.97
C VAL A 633 -5.90 13.75 -1.15
N ASN A 634 -5.87 13.00 -2.25
CA ASN A 634 -6.76 11.86 -2.51
C ASN A 634 -6.13 10.53 -2.07
N ASN A 635 -5.02 10.58 -1.33
CA ASN A 635 -4.23 9.43 -0.93
C ASN A 635 -3.69 8.59 -2.11
N GLN A 636 -3.40 9.22 -3.24
CA GLN A 636 -2.76 8.60 -4.39
C GLN A 636 -1.24 8.79 -4.32
N MET A 637 -0.49 7.70 -4.52
CA MET A 637 0.97 7.74 -4.52
C MET A 637 1.52 8.04 -5.92
N TYR A 638 2.46 8.97 -5.99
CA TYR A 638 3.20 9.31 -7.20
C TYR A 638 4.69 9.21 -6.94
N CYS A 639 5.44 8.57 -7.85
CA CYS A 639 6.90 8.49 -7.77
C CYS A 639 7.57 9.02 -9.04
N TRP A 640 8.78 9.58 -8.91
CA TRP A 640 9.62 10.04 -10.02
C TRP A 640 11.11 10.03 -9.65
N GLY A 641 11.99 10.08 -10.65
CA GLY A 641 13.44 9.96 -10.47
C GLY A 641 13.91 8.52 -10.55
N VAL A 642 15.10 8.25 -10.02
CA VAL A 642 15.71 6.90 -10.02
C VAL A 642 15.01 6.01 -8.98
N MET A 643 14.45 4.90 -9.44
CA MET A 643 13.63 3.95 -8.64
C MET A 643 14.33 2.61 -8.37
N SER A 644 15.62 2.55 -8.69
CA SER A 644 16.49 1.39 -8.55
C SER A 644 17.76 1.76 -7.78
N PHE A 645 18.33 0.80 -7.06
CA PHE A 645 19.59 0.96 -6.35
C PHE A 645 20.61 -0.07 -6.85
N TYR A 646 21.86 0.37 -7.05
CA TYR A 646 22.96 -0.45 -7.59
C TYR A 646 24.21 -0.33 -6.73
N ARG A 647 25.09 -1.35 -6.76
CA ARG A 647 26.46 -1.25 -6.25
C ARG A 647 27.47 -1.98 -7.13
N ASN A 648 28.61 -1.31 -7.35
CA ASN A 648 29.80 -1.89 -7.97
C ASN A 648 30.82 -2.28 -6.92
N ASP A 649 30.70 -3.50 -6.39
CA ASP A 649 31.86 -4.13 -5.78
C ASP A 649 31.85 -5.62 -6.09
N SER A 650 33.02 -6.26 -6.04
CA SER A 650 33.16 -7.70 -6.30
C SER A 650 32.81 -8.57 -5.07
N SER A 651 32.30 -7.97 -3.99
CA SER A 651 31.94 -8.69 -2.78
C SER A 651 30.52 -9.20 -2.89
N VAL A 652 30.22 -10.33 -2.28
CA VAL A 652 28.83 -10.83 -2.24
C VAL A 652 27.89 -9.88 -1.48
N TYR A 653 28.43 -8.91 -0.75
CA TYR A 653 27.63 -7.87 -0.09
C TYR A 653 27.17 -6.78 -1.06
N SER A 654 27.82 -6.51 -2.20
CA SER A 654 27.24 -5.62 -3.23
C SER A 654 26.08 -6.27 -3.96
N THR A 655 26.21 -7.55 -4.31
CA THR A 655 25.23 -8.27 -5.16
C THR A 655 23.86 -8.32 -4.52
N MET A 656 23.83 -8.40 -3.19
CA MET A 656 22.62 -8.37 -2.36
C MET A 656 21.90 -7.02 -2.38
N GLY A 657 22.63 -5.93 -2.68
CA GLY A 657 22.08 -4.58 -2.64
C GLY A 657 21.26 -4.21 -3.86
N ASN A 658 21.50 -4.83 -5.01
CA ASN A 658 20.88 -4.45 -6.29
C ASN A 658 19.38 -4.80 -6.28
N THR A 659 18.52 -3.80 -6.47
CA THR A 659 17.07 -3.95 -6.32
C THR A 659 16.28 -2.77 -6.92
N PHE A 660 14.98 -2.92 -7.01
CA PHE A 660 14.02 -1.83 -7.16
C PHE A 660 13.52 -1.37 -5.79
N MET A 661 13.32 -0.06 -5.63
CA MET A 661 12.84 0.55 -4.39
C MET A 661 11.31 0.58 -4.29
N ILE A 662 10.63 0.54 -5.43
CA ILE A 662 9.18 0.43 -5.53
C ILE A 662 8.79 -0.91 -6.18
N PRO A 663 7.59 -1.44 -5.91
CA PRO A 663 7.08 -2.55 -6.69
C PRO A 663 6.75 -2.06 -8.11
N VAL A 664 7.20 -2.82 -9.10
CA VAL A 664 6.86 -2.62 -10.51
C VAL A 664 5.94 -3.78 -10.89
N PHE A 665 4.65 -3.66 -10.59
CA PHE A 665 3.63 -4.55 -11.19
C PHE A 665 3.65 -4.37 -12.71
N ASN A 666 3.18 -5.38 -13.48
CA ASN A 666 2.91 -5.50 -14.95
C ASN A 666 2.33 -4.26 -15.68
N SER A 667 2.85 -3.09 -15.36
CA SER A 667 2.46 -1.76 -15.77
C SER A 667 3.61 -1.14 -16.55
N ASN A 668 4.44 -1.98 -17.20
CA ASN A 668 5.29 -1.50 -18.27
C ASN A 668 4.39 -1.13 -19.48
N LEU A 669 3.56 -0.11 -19.29
CA LEU A 669 3.01 0.74 -20.33
C LEU A 669 4.14 1.51 -21.03
N TYR A 670 5.36 1.49 -20.48
CA TYR A 670 6.53 2.19 -21.00
C TYR A 670 7.33 1.36 -22.03
N ASP A 671 7.35 0.03 -21.89
CA ASP A 671 7.97 -0.89 -22.85
C ASP A 671 7.23 -2.25 -22.84
N LEU A 672 6.30 -2.44 -23.77
CA LEU A 672 5.50 -3.66 -23.91
C LEU A 672 6.34 -4.91 -24.25
N ASP A 673 7.59 -4.71 -24.70
CA ASP A 673 8.51 -5.79 -25.07
C ASP A 673 9.36 -6.25 -23.87
N LYS A 674 9.28 -5.58 -22.72
CA LYS A 674 9.99 -5.91 -21.47
C LYS A 674 9.01 -6.12 -20.31
N ASP A 675 8.40 -7.29 -20.24
CA ASP A 675 7.51 -7.71 -19.14
C ASP A 675 8.21 -8.75 -18.24
N PHE A 676 8.69 -8.32 -17.07
CA PHE A 676 9.37 -9.20 -16.13
C PHE A 676 8.69 -9.14 -14.75
N LEU A 677 8.07 -10.24 -14.32
CA LEU A 677 7.59 -10.46 -12.94
C LEU A 677 8.73 -10.75 -11.94
N VAL A 678 9.91 -11.05 -12.46
CA VAL A 678 11.15 -11.32 -11.70
C VAL A 678 12.31 -10.79 -12.54
N ALA A 679 13.22 -10.06 -11.90
CA ALA A 679 14.45 -9.57 -12.50
C ALA A 679 15.68 -10.26 -11.89
N GLU A 680 16.82 -10.12 -12.54
CA GLU A 680 18.11 -10.62 -12.06
C GLU A 680 18.88 -9.49 -11.39
N GLY A 681 19.30 -9.71 -10.14
CA GLY A 681 20.23 -8.84 -9.40
C GLY A 681 21.56 -9.57 -9.21
N GLY A 682 22.58 -9.18 -9.99
CA GLY A 682 23.89 -9.85 -10.03
C GLY A 682 25.07 -8.95 -9.66
N ASN A 683 26.29 -9.46 -9.87
CA ASN A 683 27.55 -8.72 -9.71
C ASN A 683 27.58 -7.46 -10.57
N GLY A 684 27.16 -6.33 -9.98
CA GLY A 684 27.23 -5.01 -10.60
C GLY A 684 26.18 -4.73 -11.67
N TYR A 685 25.09 -5.51 -11.76
CA TYR A 685 23.97 -5.20 -12.65
C TYR A 685 22.62 -5.64 -12.08
N LEU A 686 21.57 -4.96 -12.53
CA LEU A 686 20.15 -5.29 -12.36
C LEU A 686 19.57 -5.37 -13.78
N THR A 687 18.63 -6.28 -14.04
CA THR A 687 17.92 -6.30 -15.33
C THR A 687 17.35 -4.91 -15.63
N ASN A 688 17.76 -4.33 -16.75
CA ASN A 688 17.32 -3.00 -17.17
C ASN A 688 15.83 -3.05 -17.57
N MET A 689 15.01 -2.22 -16.92
CA MET A 689 13.57 -2.11 -17.16
C MET A 689 13.19 -0.94 -18.09
N THR A 690 14.17 -0.13 -18.50
CA THR A 690 13.99 1.01 -19.40
C THR A 690 14.56 0.74 -20.80
N SER A 691 14.09 1.47 -21.81
CA SER A 691 14.63 1.51 -23.18
C SER A 691 15.44 2.79 -23.40
N ASP A 692 16.23 2.85 -24.48
CA ASP A 692 17.27 3.85 -24.77
C ASP A 692 16.93 5.33 -24.44
N GLU A 693 15.67 5.78 -24.61
CA GLU A 693 15.26 7.16 -24.30
C GLU A 693 15.06 7.45 -22.79
N TRP A 694 14.92 6.41 -21.98
CA TRP A 694 14.63 6.47 -20.53
C TRP A 694 15.79 5.97 -19.67
N GLU A 695 16.90 5.58 -20.29
CA GLU A 695 18.10 5.18 -19.56
C GLU A 695 18.79 6.41 -18.96
N THR A 696 19.08 6.34 -17.65
CA THR A 696 19.92 7.33 -16.96
C THR A 696 21.10 6.65 -16.26
N THR A 697 22.12 7.44 -15.97
CA THR A 697 23.26 7.05 -15.14
C THR A 697 23.03 7.54 -13.71
N ASN A 698 23.02 6.64 -12.73
CA ASN A 698 22.86 7.02 -11.32
C ASN A 698 24.16 7.62 -10.71
N SER A 699 24.11 8.08 -9.45
CA SER A 699 25.27 8.62 -8.71
C SER A 699 26.48 7.70 -8.67
N ASP A 700 26.23 6.38 -8.75
CA ASP A 700 27.24 5.34 -8.69
C ASP A 700 27.85 5.02 -10.07
N GLY A 701 27.46 5.74 -11.12
CA GLY A 701 28.01 5.63 -12.47
C GLY A 701 27.39 4.54 -13.34
N TYR A 702 26.22 4.03 -12.98
CA TYR A 702 25.54 2.93 -13.69
C TYR A 702 24.45 3.38 -14.65
N SER A 703 24.64 3.07 -15.94
CA SER A 703 23.64 3.24 -16.98
C SER A 703 22.54 2.17 -16.92
N GLY A 704 21.34 2.51 -17.40
CA GLY A 704 20.19 1.59 -17.41
C GLY A 704 19.46 1.51 -16.07
N ALA A 705 19.59 2.54 -15.22
CA ALA A 705 18.82 2.67 -14.00
C ALA A 705 17.32 2.82 -14.30
N PHE A 706 16.45 2.16 -13.53
CA PHE A 706 15.00 2.34 -13.68
C PHE A 706 14.62 3.75 -13.27
N PHE A 707 14.29 4.58 -14.27
CA PHE A 707 14.04 6.00 -14.11
C PHE A 707 12.61 6.37 -14.50
N MET A 708 11.91 7.04 -13.60
CA MET A 708 10.59 7.60 -13.83
C MET A 708 10.72 9.09 -14.15
N LYS A 709 10.64 9.44 -15.43
CA LYS A 709 10.79 10.83 -15.89
C LYS A 709 9.72 11.78 -15.34
N TYR A 710 8.48 11.30 -15.20
CA TYR A 710 7.35 12.10 -14.74
C TYR A 710 6.76 11.53 -13.45
N PRO A 711 6.09 12.36 -12.62
CA PRO A 711 5.33 11.88 -11.47
C PRO A 711 4.30 10.86 -11.93
N THR A 712 4.55 9.61 -11.60
CA THR A 712 3.78 8.47 -12.11
C THR A 712 2.93 7.93 -10.98
N TYR A 713 1.61 7.88 -11.21
CA TYR A 713 0.68 7.26 -10.26
C TYR A 713 0.99 5.77 -10.13
N ILE A 714 1.16 5.31 -8.89
CA ILE A 714 1.37 3.91 -8.58
C ILE A 714 0.05 3.35 -8.02
N GLY A 715 -0.64 2.55 -8.83
CA GLY A 715 -1.92 1.93 -8.48
C GLY A 715 -1.81 0.88 -7.38
N GLY A 716 -2.92 0.63 -6.68
CA GLY A 716 -2.97 -0.28 -5.53
C GLY A 716 -2.66 0.38 -4.18
N PHE A 717 -2.29 1.67 -4.21
CA PHE A 717 -2.00 2.49 -3.04
C PHE A 717 -3.11 3.53 -2.79
N ASN A 718 -4.38 3.13 -2.74
CA ASN A 718 -5.51 4.05 -2.52
C ASN A 718 -5.96 4.11 -1.04
N PHE A 719 -5.06 3.83 -0.12
CA PHE A 719 -5.32 3.79 1.32
C PHE A 719 -4.61 4.96 2.02
N GLU A 720 -4.96 5.28 3.27
CA GLU A 720 -4.20 6.28 4.02
C GLU A 720 -2.86 5.71 4.46
N PHE A 721 -1.74 6.34 4.04
CA PHE A 721 -0.39 5.84 4.32
C PHE A 721 0.43 6.64 5.31
N GLU A 722 1.31 5.92 6.02
CA GLU A 722 2.44 6.47 6.75
C GLU A 722 3.76 6.05 6.08
N PHE A 723 4.57 7.02 5.61
CA PHE A 723 5.97 6.75 5.23
C PHE A 723 6.82 6.45 6.46
N LYS A 724 7.40 5.26 6.51
CA LYS A 724 8.37 4.83 7.52
C LYS A 724 9.78 4.74 6.95
#